data_AF-A0A8K0L7B9-F1
#
_entry.id   AF-A0A8K0L7B9-F1
#
_cell.length_a   1.000
_cell.length_b   1.000
_cell.length_c   1.000
_cell.angle_alpha   90.00
_cell.angle_beta   90.00
_cell.angle_gamma   90.00
#
_symmetry.space_group_name_H-M   'P 1'
#
loop_
_entity.id
_entity.type
_entity.pdbx_description
1 polymer ?
#
loop_
_entity_poly.entity_id
_entity_poly.type
_entity_poly.pdbx_seq_one_letter_code
_entity_poly.pdbx_strand_id
1 'polypeptide(L)'
;MSTCQNDKRKEIEFHHPYTPYQIQKDLMLALYQCIDQGKVGIFESPTGTGKSLSLLCASLTWLRNHKRSSFSSEIATADTEDEPSWMREHAQRVKRQDLLQRRDDLESRLEAIRRKERKIREQAERGPPPGKRVKLDQETALPDEEASFLLDNYHSDDDTNTRGKEKPGDDLSSETKALLQKLGLGSNQTEDGDDLEDELKIFICSRTHSQLSQLVGELRRVEIPSAYPADADQEPAEYPVEQIKQLSLGSRKNLCINKKVNRLESISRINERCLELQETKTPADAKCQFLPSKENEAVALDFKHYALSKVRDIEDLAVLGTKIGICPYYASRSAINPAELVMLPYPLLLQKTAREALALSMKDQVVIIDEAHNLLDAILGIYTAEISLADLDAAKGQLMNYLQKFRNRLAGKNRVYVTQTVRLLDSLKAALGQLHESDEGELDSGSLLAGKGVDQINLYKLTQYLQESKLARKVQGYTQHQHKQTQTAKTSASALTHPNSDQTPVLNIFQNFIMALTNPAKEGRFFYHKGSDPASTKLKYLLLDPSQHFRDIVTAARSVILCGGTMSPISDYLSQLFPYLPPTKITTLSCSHVIPPSNLYVTTLSTGPSSTPFDFSFTNRTSPLLLTSLATTLLHLLPHTPDGTILFFPSYSYLDTVLTSWRHTSHLSQLQSLKPTFIDSRGANTDALLRDYANAIHQPSTPHRGALLFSVIGGKLSEGINFSDRLGRCVIVVGMPWPNPNTAEWKARMGYIEERAKEVAASTPGQKYVPGQAAREFAENTCMRAVNQAIGRVIRHGGDWAGIVLVDRRYGREVVRGKLPGWIRGGLKGGEKGVGEVVREMEGFYGRKMRAEGEGRG
;
A
#
# COMPACT_ATOMS: atom_id res chain seq x y z
N MET A 1 -39.46 -32.17 -10.20
CA MET A 1 -39.89 -33.04 -9.09
C MET A 1 -38.78 -34.04 -8.80
N SER A 2 -38.62 -34.41 -7.52
CA SER A 2 -37.46 -35.06 -6.87
C SER A 2 -36.35 -34.06 -6.51
N THR A 3 -36.39 -33.24 -5.44
CA THR A 3 -36.60 -33.45 -3.98
C THR A 3 -35.74 -34.55 -3.35
N CYS A 4 -34.51 -34.19 -2.96
CA CYS A 4 -33.88 -34.61 -1.70
C CYS A 4 -32.50 -33.97 -1.53
N GLN A 5 -32.44 -32.86 -0.78
CA GLN A 5 -31.39 -32.47 0.18
C GLN A 5 -31.63 -31.02 0.60
N ASN A 6 -32.64 -30.85 1.45
CA ASN A 6 -32.88 -29.64 2.23
C ASN A 6 -31.93 -29.73 3.44
N ASP A 7 -30.66 -29.37 3.24
CA ASP A 7 -29.74 -29.24 4.36
C ASP A 7 -29.79 -27.80 4.88
N LYS A 8 -30.14 -27.66 6.16
CA LYS A 8 -30.37 -26.40 6.87
C LYS A 8 -29.08 -25.56 6.89
N ARG A 9 -28.86 -24.71 5.88
CA ARG A 9 -27.92 -23.59 5.99
C ARG A 9 -28.47 -22.64 7.06
N LYS A 10 -27.97 -22.74 8.30
CA LYS A 10 -28.16 -21.67 9.30
C LYS A 10 -27.79 -20.35 8.63
N GLU A 11 -28.71 -19.39 8.59
CA GLU A 11 -28.37 -18.02 8.17
C GLU A 11 -27.24 -17.52 9.07
N ILE A 12 -26.09 -17.20 8.48
CA ILE A 12 -24.93 -16.71 9.23
C ILE A 12 -25.23 -15.25 9.60
N GLU A 13 -25.29 -14.95 10.89
CA GLU A 13 -25.39 -13.59 11.38
C GLU A 13 -23.99 -12.95 11.41
N PHE A 14 -23.80 -11.87 10.66
CA PHE A 14 -22.51 -11.19 10.54
C PHE A 14 -22.29 -10.06 11.57
N HIS A 15 -23.25 -9.84 12.48
CA HIS A 15 -23.19 -8.80 13.52
C HIS A 15 -22.81 -7.41 12.98
N HIS A 16 -23.37 -7.06 11.82
CA HIS A 16 -23.14 -5.77 11.19
C HIS A 16 -23.79 -4.67 12.06
N PRO A 17 -23.09 -3.59 12.43
CA PRO A 17 -23.59 -2.59 13.40
C PRO A 17 -24.74 -1.73 12.87
N TYR A 18 -25.05 -1.86 11.59
CA TYR A 18 -26.20 -1.25 10.91
C TYR A 18 -26.97 -2.34 10.18
N THR A 19 -28.20 -2.05 9.74
CA THR A 19 -28.92 -2.95 8.83
C THR A 19 -28.19 -3.02 7.47
N PRO A 20 -27.61 -4.18 7.10
CA PRO A 20 -26.81 -4.26 5.88
C PRO A 20 -27.70 -4.32 4.64
N TYR A 21 -27.28 -3.64 3.57
CA TYR A 21 -27.87 -3.75 2.24
C TYR A 21 -27.71 -5.18 1.70
N GLN A 22 -28.57 -5.60 0.78
CA GLN A 22 -28.48 -6.94 0.18
C GLN A 22 -27.09 -7.18 -0.44
N ILE A 23 -26.53 -6.20 -1.15
CA ILE A 23 -25.19 -6.30 -1.73
C ILE A 23 -24.08 -6.51 -0.68
N GLN A 24 -24.26 -5.97 0.54
CA GLN A 24 -23.30 -6.15 1.64
C GLN A 24 -23.42 -7.56 2.19
N LYS A 25 -24.65 -8.10 2.31
CA LYS A 25 -24.87 -9.50 2.70
C LYS A 25 -24.24 -10.46 1.69
N ASP A 26 -24.40 -10.19 0.40
CA ASP A 26 -23.81 -11.02 -0.67
C ASP A 26 -22.27 -10.99 -0.61
N LEU A 27 -21.68 -9.81 -0.40
CA LEU A 27 -20.23 -9.65 -0.21
C LEU A 27 -19.73 -10.39 1.04
N MET A 28 -20.42 -10.23 2.18
CA MET A 28 -20.05 -10.88 3.43
C MET A 28 -20.13 -12.41 3.32
N LEU A 29 -21.17 -12.94 2.69
CA LEU A 29 -21.34 -14.38 2.48
C LEU A 29 -20.28 -14.96 1.54
N ALA A 30 -20.01 -14.29 0.41
CA ALA A 30 -18.98 -14.72 -0.53
C ALA A 30 -17.58 -14.70 0.10
N LEU A 31 -17.29 -13.67 0.89
CA LEU A 31 -16.02 -13.56 1.62
C LEU A 31 -15.87 -14.69 2.65
N TYR A 32 -16.89 -14.90 3.48
CA TYR A 32 -16.89 -15.96 4.49
C TYR A 32 -16.61 -17.34 3.84
N GLN A 33 -17.34 -17.67 2.78
CA GLN A 33 -17.18 -18.95 2.08
C GLN A 33 -15.82 -19.08 1.40
N CYS A 34 -15.27 -17.98 0.88
CA CYS A 34 -13.96 -17.98 0.23
C CYS A 34 -12.84 -18.27 1.23
N ILE A 35 -12.91 -17.66 2.43
CA ILE A 35 -11.95 -17.92 3.51
C ILE A 35 -12.09 -19.37 4.01
N ASP A 36 -13.33 -19.82 4.24
CA ASP A 36 -13.61 -21.16 4.75
C ASP A 36 -13.09 -22.26 3.81
N GLN A 37 -13.20 -22.04 2.50
CA GLN A 37 -12.71 -22.96 1.47
C GLN A 37 -11.21 -22.82 1.16
N GLY A 38 -10.49 -21.89 1.80
CA GLY A 38 -9.07 -21.65 1.55
C GLY A 38 -8.76 -21.21 0.12
N LYS A 39 -9.62 -20.35 -0.46
CA LYS A 39 -9.53 -19.90 -1.86
C LYS A 39 -8.94 -18.49 -1.97
N VAL A 40 -8.60 -18.10 -3.20
CA VAL A 40 -8.30 -16.71 -3.55
C VAL A 40 -9.58 -16.02 -3.98
N GLY A 41 -9.93 -14.92 -3.32
CA GLY A 41 -11.12 -14.11 -3.61
C GLY A 41 -10.75 -12.83 -4.36
N ILE A 42 -11.45 -12.49 -5.44
CA ILE A 42 -11.34 -11.19 -6.11
C ILE A 42 -12.72 -10.53 -6.11
N PHE A 43 -12.91 -9.57 -5.22
CA PHE A 43 -14.20 -8.95 -4.95
C PHE A 43 -14.20 -7.47 -5.33
N GLU A 44 -15.14 -7.10 -6.19
CA GLU A 44 -15.46 -5.72 -6.52
C GLU A 44 -16.67 -5.28 -5.71
N SER A 45 -16.50 -4.24 -4.90
CA SER A 45 -17.58 -3.59 -4.17
C SER A 45 -17.46 -2.08 -4.36
N PRO A 46 -18.40 -1.41 -5.07
CA PRO A 46 -18.28 0.00 -5.40
C PRO A 46 -18.03 0.90 -4.18
N THR A 47 -17.52 2.10 -4.43
CA THR A 47 -17.33 3.11 -3.37
C THR A 47 -18.67 3.45 -2.70
N GLY A 48 -18.64 3.76 -1.41
CA GLY A 48 -19.85 4.14 -0.67
C GLY A 48 -20.77 2.99 -0.23
N THR A 49 -20.44 1.76 -0.57
CA THR A 49 -21.24 0.56 -0.23
C THR A 49 -20.94 -0.03 1.16
N GLY A 50 -20.09 0.61 1.98
CA GLY A 50 -19.68 0.06 3.29
C GLY A 50 -18.74 -1.14 3.21
N LYS A 51 -17.95 -1.23 2.13
CA LYS A 51 -16.98 -2.31 1.85
C LYS A 51 -16.14 -2.69 3.07
N SER A 52 -15.40 -1.73 3.64
CA SER A 52 -14.45 -1.98 4.73
C SER A 52 -15.14 -2.57 5.96
N LEU A 53 -16.33 -2.09 6.32
CA LEU A 53 -17.12 -2.64 7.43
C LEU A 53 -17.62 -4.06 7.13
N SER A 54 -18.06 -4.32 5.90
CA SER A 54 -18.48 -5.66 5.45
C SER A 54 -17.31 -6.66 5.49
N LEU A 55 -16.11 -6.24 5.08
CA LEU A 55 -14.89 -7.05 5.17
C LEU A 55 -14.57 -7.42 6.62
N LEU A 56 -14.63 -6.46 7.55
CA LEU A 56 -14.39 -6.70 8.98
C LEU A 56 -15.43 -7.67 9.56
N CYS A 57 -16.72 -7.39 9.38
CA CYS A 57 -17.80 -8.20 9.94
C CYS A 57 -17.70 -9.67 9.47
N ALA A 58 -17.53 -9.90 8.17
CA ALA A 58 -17.45 -11.26 7.63
C ALA A 58 -16.18 -12.01 8.04
N SER A 59 -15.02 -11.34 8.01
CA SER A 59 -13.74 -11.98 8.40
C SER A 59 -13.69 -12.32 9.88
N LEU A 60 -14.14 -11.42 10.75
CA LEU A 60 -14.16 -11.65 12.20
C LEU A 60 -15.24 -12.66 12.62
N THR A 61 -16.40 -12.65 11.95
CA THR A 61 -17.44 -13.70 12.15
C THR A 61 -16.88 -15.07 11.78
N TRP A 62 -16.17 -15.16 10.65
CA TRP A 62 -15.45 -16.38 10.26
C TRP A 62 -14.42 -16.79 11.32
N LEU A 63 -13.60 -15.85 11.81
CA LEU A 63 -12.60 -16.15 12.84
C LEU A 63 -13.24 -16.72 14.12
N ARG A 64 -14.32 -16.10 14.62
CA ARG A 64 -15.02 -16.59 15.82
C ARG A 64 -15.64 -17.96 15.60
N ASN A 65 -16.27 -18.19 14.45
CA ASN A 65 -16.82 -19.51 14.10
C ASN A 65 -15.72 -20.57 13.96
N HIS A 66 -14.59 -20.22 13.34
CA HIS A 66 -13.45 -21.11 13.19
C HIS A 66 -12.83 -21.47 14.54
N LYS A 67 -12.65 -20.49 15.44
CA LYS A 67 -12.21 -20.73 16.82
C LYS A 67 -13.15 -21.68 17.57
N ARG A 68 -14.46 -21.46 17.47
CA ARG A 68 -15.47 -22.35 18.07
C ARG A 68 -15.38 -23.78 17.55
N SER A 69 -15.20 -23.95 16.24
CA SER A 69 -15.03 -25.26 15.61
C SER A 69 -13.70 -25.93 16.00
N SER A 70 -12.59 -25.19 16.01
CA SER A 70 -11.27 -25.69 16.43
C SER A 70 -11.31 -26.18 17.87
N PHE A 71 -11.89 -25.38 18.77
CA PHE A 71 -12.07 -25.75 20.17
C PHE A 71 -12.88 -27.03 20.34
N SER A 72 -14.01 -27.15 19.62
CA SER A 72 -14.80 -28.38 19.62
C SER A 72 -14.00 -29.59 19.11
N SER A 73 -13.17 -29.41 18.08
CA SER A 73 -12.34 -30.47 17.51
C SER A 73 -11.22 -30.88 18.47
N GLU A 74 -10.55 -29.92 19.11
CA GLU A 74 -9.47 -30.19 20.07
C GLU A 74 -9.98 -30.94 21.30
N ILE A 75 -11.20 -30.63 21.77
CA ILE A 75 -11.87 -31.41 22.81
C ILE A 75 -12.13 -32.83 22.30
N ALA A 76 -12.65 -33.00 21.09
CA ALA A 76 -12.95 -34.30 20.51
C ALA A 76 -11.70 -35.18 20.30
N THR A 77 -10.51 -34.62 20.04
CA THR A 77 -9.26 -35.41 19.94
C THR A 77 -8.82 -36.07 21.25
N ALA A 78 -9.46 -35.75 22.39
CA ALA A 78 -9.26 -36.49 23.64
C ALA A 78 -10.01 -37.84 23.66
N ASP A 79 -10.81 -38.16 22.64
CA ASP A 79 -11.37 -39.50 22.46
C ASP A 79 -10.30 -40.48 21.96
N THR A 80 -9.99 -41.47 22.78
CA THR A 80 -9.31 -42.70 22.37
C THR A 80 -10.36 -43.80 22.13
N GLU A 81 -10.30 -44.47 20.97
CA GLU A 81 -11.33 -45.44 20.53
C GLU A 81 -11.52 -46.65 21.47
N ASP A 82 -10.57 -46.89 22.39
CA ASP A 82 -10.54 -48.05 23.30
C ASP A 82 -10.93 -47.75 24.77
N GLU A 83 -11.22 -46.50 25.16
CA GLU A 83 -11.52 -46.16 26.58
C GLU A 83 -13.02 -46.14 26.94
N PRO A 84 -13.41 -46.38 28.21
CA PRO A 84 -14.79 -46.26 28.67
C PRO A 84 -15.36 -44.83 28.57
N SER A 85 -16.69 -44.68 28.40
CA SER A 85 -17.37 -43.38 28.20
C SER A 85 -17.09 -42.35 29.31
N TRP A 86 -17.03 -42.78 30.57
CA TRP A 86 -16.76 -41.88 31.70
C TRP A 86 -15.33 -41.33 31.71
N MET A 87 -14.37 -42.10 31.18
CA MET A 87 -12.96 -41.70 31.09
C MET A 87 -12.75 -40.72 29.93
N ARG A 88 -13.41 -40.95 28.79
CA ARG A 88 -13.50 -40.01 27.67
C ARG A 88 -14.13 -38.68 28.08
N GLU A 89 -15.27 -38.71 28.76
CA GLU A 89 -15.92 -37.50 29.28
C GLU A 89 -15.04 -36.74 30.28
N HIS A 90 -14.29 -37.46 31.13
CA HIS A 90 -13.33 -36.84 32.04
C HIS A 90 -12.15 -36.21 31.30
N ALA A 91 -11.56 -36.91 30.33
CA ALA A 91 -10.46 -36.40 29.51
C ALA A 91 -10.88 -35.15 28.70
N GLN A 92 -12.06 -35.18 28.09
CA GLN A 92 -12.67 -34.03 27.40
C GLN A 92 -12.91 -32.86 28.37
N ARG A 93 -13.39 -33.13 29.60
CA ARG A 93 -13.62 -32.10 30.63
C ARG A 93 -12.32 -31.46 31.10
N VAL A 94 -11.28 -32.25 31.39
CA VAL A 94 -9.96 -31.76 31.81
C VAL A 94 -9.32 -30.93 30.71
N LYS A 95 -9.33 -31.42 29.46
CA LYS A 95 -8.76 -30.69 28.32
C LYS A 95 -9.52 -29.39 28.04
N ARG A 96 -10.85 -29.41 28.13
CA ARG A 96 -11.69 -28.21 28.05
C ARG A 96 -11.33 -27.20 29.14
N GLN A 97 -11.17 -27.65 30.38
CA GLN A 97 -10.86 -26.78 31.52
C GLN A 97 -9.47 -26.13 31.37
N ASP A 98 -8.44 -26.87 30.93
CA ASP A 98 -7.10 -26.32 30.66
C ASP A 98 -7.12 -25.24 29.56
N LEU A 99 -7.80 -25.51 28.44
CA LEU A 99 -7.93 -24.54 27.34
C LEU A 99 -8.68 -23.26 27.76
N LEU A 100 -9.75 -23.40 28.56
CA LEU A 100 -10.49 -22.24 29.08
C LEU A 100 -9.68 -21.45 30.11
N GLN A 101 -8.96 -22.13 31.00
CA GLN A 101 -8.18 -21.48 32.06
C GLN A 101 -7.09 -20.55 31.51
N ARG A 102 -6.29 -21.01 30.54
CA ARG A 102 -5.24 -20.18 29.91
C ARG A 102 -5.81 -18.92 29.25
N ARG A 103 -6.99 -19.06 28.63
CA ARG A 103 -7.70 -17.94 28.00
C ARG A 103 -8.24 -16.97 29.04
N ASP A 104 -8.90 -17.47 30.07
CA ASP A 104 -9.51 -16.68 31.13
C ASP A 104 -8.45 -15.88 31.90
N ASP A 105 -7.25 -16.44 32.07
CA ASP A 105 -6.10 -15.71 32.63
C ASP A 105 -5.70 -14.51 31.76
N LEU A 106 -5.60 -14.70 30.43
CA LEU A 106 -5.28 -13.61 29.50
C LEU A 106 -6.37 -12.53 29.47
N GLU A 107 -7.64 -12.92 29.35
CA GLU A 107 -8.78 -11.98 29.32
C GLU A 107 -8.91 -11.22 30.65
N SER A 108 -8.72 -11.90 31.79
CA SER A 108 -8.74 -11.26 33.11
C SER A 108 -7.63 -10.22 33.26
N ARG A 109 -6.41 -10.51 32.78
CA ARG A 109 -5.30 -9.54 32.75
C ARG A 109 -5.64 -8.33 31.88
N LEU A 110 -6.18 -8.54 30.68
CA LEU A 110 -6.59 -7.45 29.78
C LEU A 110 -7.72 -6.61 30.37
N GLU A 111 -8.72 -7.23 31.01
CA GLU A 111 -9.85 -6.53 31.63
C GLU A 111 -9.41 -5.72 32.86
N ALA A 112 -8.50 -6.24 33.69
CA ALA A 112 -7.91 -5.49 34.80
C ALA A 112 -7.21 -4.20 34.31
N ILE A 113 -6.52 -4.28 33.17
CA ILE A 113 -5.87 -3.14 32.53
C ILE A 113 -6.90 -2.13 32.01
N ARG A 114 -7.98 -2.60 31.36
CA ARG A 114 -9.08 -1.72 30.92
C ARG A 114 -9.73 -0.99 32.09
N ARG A 115 -9.98 -1.69 33.22
CA ARG A 115 -10.52 -1.09 34.45
C ARG A 115 -9.57 -0.02 35.01
N LYS A 116 -8.26 -0.25 34.97
CA LYS A 116 -7.24 0.73 35.39
C LYS A 116 -7.23 1.96 34.48
N GLU A 117 -7.25 1.80 33.16
CA GLU A 117 -7.33 2.93 32.21
C GLU A 117 -8.61 3.75 32.40
N ARG A 118 -9.76 3.09 32.60
CA ARG A 118 -11.05 3.76 32.83
C ARG A 118 -11.00 4.65 34.08
N LYS A 119 -10.47 4.13 35.19
CA LYS A 119 -10.28 4.90 36.43
C LYS A 119 -9.36 6.11 36.23
N ILE A 120 -8.26 5.94 35.50
CA ILE A 120 -7.33 7.05 35.20
C ILE A 120 -8.01 8.12 34.33
N ARG A 121 -8.81 7.72 33.34
CA ARG A 121 -9.57 8.66 32.50
C ARG A 121 -10.62 9.43 33.28
N GLU A 122 -11.40 8.76 34.13
CA GLU A 122 -12.42 9.38 34.99
C GLU A 122 -11.78 10.34 36.01
N GLN A 123 -10.57 10.04 36.49
CA GLN A 123 -9.79 10.94 37.35
C GLN A 123 -9.21 12.14 36.58
N ALA A 124 -8.79 11.96 35.33
CA ALA A 124 -8.29 13.04 34.47
C ALA A 124 -9.40 14.03 34.07
N GLU A 125 -10.63 13.55 33.86
CA GLU A 125 -11.82 14.38 33.61
C GLU A 125 -12.23 15.21 34.84
N ARG A 126 -11.73 14.88 36.04
CA ARG A 126 -11.97 15.60 37.32
C ARG A 126 -10.89 16.62 37.69
N GLY A 127 -9.92 16.87 36.81
CA GLY A 127 -8.84 17.85 37.00
C GLY A 127 -7.66 17.33 37.85
N PRO A 128 -6.43 17.83 37.64
CA PRO A 128 -5.22 17.23 38.23
C PRO A 128 -4.88 17.76 39.64
N PRO A 129 -4.35 16.93 40.56
CA PRO A 129 -3.65 17.38 41.77
C PRO A 129 -2.18 17.76 41.46
N PRO A 130 -1.48 18.54 42.34
CA PRO A 130 -0.23 19.20 41.99
C PRO A 130 1.06 18.42 42.34
N GLY A 131 2.09 18.59 41.50
CA GLY A 131 3.52 18.29 41.78
C GLY A 131 4.01 16.90 41.35
N LYS A 132 5.24 16.65 40.87
CA LYS A 132 6.54 17.33 41.02
C LYS A 132 7.36 17.27 39.71
N ARG A 133 8.08 18.35 39.40
CA ARG A 133 9.12 18.40 38.36
C ARG A 133 10.43 17.80 38.89
N VAL A 134 11.04 16.90 38.11
CA VAL A 134 12.42 16.43 38.32
C VAL A 134 13.35 17.20 37.37
N LYS A 135 14.46 17.70 37.90
CA LYS A 135 15.54 18.41 37.20
C LYS A 135 16.40 17.42 36.40
N LEU A 136 16.87 17.82 35.23
CA LEU A 136 17.87 17.11 34.42
C LEU A 136 19.19 17.88 34.50
N ASP A 137 20.30 17.19 34.78
CA ASP A 137 21.65 17.77 34.87
C ASP A 137 22.49 17.56 33.60
N GLN A 138 23.56 18.35 33.50
CA GLN A 138 24.36 18.67 32.31
C GLN A 138 25.35 17.60 31.81
N GLU A 139 25.66 17.73 30.52
CA GLU A 139 26.56 16.92 29.68
C GLU A 139 28.06 17.07 30.02
N THR A 140 28.83 15.99 29.86
CA THR A 140 30.30 16.01 29.74
C THR A 140 30.80 15.13 28.58
N ALA A 141 31.66 15.76 27.75
CA ALA A 141 32.75 15.31 26.88
C ALA A 141 32.68 13.99 26.06
N LEU A 142 32.90 14.15 24.74
CA LEU A 142 33.01 13.13 23.68
C LEU A 142 34.35 12.37 23.68
N PRO A 143 34.38 11.07 23.32
CA PRO A 143 35.58 10.36 22.89
C PRO A 143 35.69 10.17 21.36
N ASP A 144 36.94 9.96 20.95
CA ASP A 144 37.55 9.89 19.61
C ASP A 144 36.73 9.25 18.46
N GLU A 145 36.43 10.04 17.42
CA GLU A 145 35.39 9.75 16.40
C GLU A 145 35.86 8.90 15.19
N GLU A 146 37.16 8.70 14.96
CA GLU A 146 37.66 8.10 13.71
C GLU A 146 37.58 6.56 13.62
N ALA A 147 37.46 5.85 14.75
CA ALA A 147 37.36 4.37 14.77
C ALA A 147 35.97 3.87 14.31
N SER A 148 34.96 4.73 14.34
CA SER A 148 33.56 4.40 14.01
C SER A 148 33.35 4.04 12.52
N PHE A 149 34.21 4.55 11.63
CA PHE A 149 34.06 4.41 10.18
C PHE A 149 34.75 3.17 9.59
N LEU A 150 35.47 2.38 10.39
CA LEU A 150 36.17 1.18 9.91
C LEU A 150 35.18 0.01 9.68
N LEU A 151 35.30 -0.69 8.55
CA LEU A 151 34.55 -1.93 8.31
C LEU A 151 35.00 -3.04 9.27
N ASP A 152 34.04 -3.78 9.79
CA ASP A 152 34.29 -4.98 10.59
C ASP A 152 34.72 -6.14 9.68
N ASN A 153 35.41 -7.14 10.21
CA ASN A 153 35.94 -8.24 9.41
C ASN A 153 34.78 -9.11 8.88
N TYR A 154 34.62 -9.17 7.56
CA TYR A 154 33.63 -10.02 6.92
C TYR A 154 34.13 -11.47 6.79
N HIS A 155 33.38 -12.42 7.36
CA HIS A 155 33.63 -13.85 7.27
C HIS A 155 32.52 -14.48 6.43
N SER A 156 32.85 -14.91 5.21
CA SER A 156 31.94 -15.73 4.39
C SER A 156 31.96 -17.14 4.95
N ASP A 157 30.84 -17.62 5.49
CA ASP A 157 30.69 -18.98 6.02
C ASP A 157 30.64 -20.00 4.87
N ASP A 158 31.79 -20.41 4.34
CA ASP A 158 31.83 -21.53 3.40
C ASP A 158 33.22 -22.18 3.22
N ASP A 159 33.95 -22.44 4.31
CA ASP A 159 35.25 -23.15 4.22
C ASP A 159 35.51 -24.20 5.32
N THR A 160 34.46 -24.81 5.90
CA THR A 160 34.62 -26.05 6.67
C THR A 160 33.51 -27.06 6.38
N ASN A 161 33.86 -28.04 5.58
CA ASN A 161 33.06 -29.22 5.22
C ASN A 161 32.96 -30.20 6.41
N THR A 162 31.98 -30.02 7.29
CA THR A 162 31.47 -31.10 8.17
C THR A 162 29.96 -30.95 8.35
N ARG A 163 29.22 -31.95 7.86
CA ARG A 163 27.75 -32.05 7.85
C ARG A 163 27.15 -32.04 9.26
N GLY A 164 26.20 -31.13 9.49
CA GLY A 164 25.14 -31.20 10.50
C GLY A 164 23.86 -30.61 9.90
N LYS A 165 22.72 -31.30 10.05
CA LYS A 165 21.42 -30.93 9.47
C LYS A 165 20.95 -29.57 9.97
N GLU A 166 20.93 -28.55 9.11
CA GLU A 166 20.20 -27.30 9.34
C GLU A 166 18.95 -27.22 8.45
N LYS A 167 17.85 -26.72 9.05
CA LYS A 167 16.56 -26.49 8.39
C LYS A 167 16.68 -25.31 7.40
N PRO A 168 15.91 -25.28 6.30
CA PRO A 168 16.00 -24.19 5.33
C PRO A 168 15.33 -22.93 5.88
N GLY A 169 16.09 -21.84 6.06
CA GLY A 169 15.54 -20.51 6.38
C GLY A 169 16.40 -19.58 7.25
N ASP A 170 17.65 -19.89 7.57
CA ASP A 170 18.42 -19.14 8.59
C ASP A 170 19.42 -18.12 8.01
N ASP A 171 18.91 -17.03 7.42
CA ASP A 171 19.72 -16.00 6.73
C ASP A 171 19.80 -14.67 7.53
N LEU A 172 20.29 -14.74 8.78
CA LEU A 172 20.55 -13.58 9.64
C LEU A 172 22.04 -13.47 9.99
N SER A 173 22.60 -12.25 9.96
CA SER A 173 24.01 -12.03 10.32
C SER A 173 24.30 -12.43 11.77
N SER A 174 25.49 -12.96 12.05
CA SER A 174 25.92 -13.42 13.38
C SER A 174 25.81 -12.33 14.46
N GLU A 175 26.01 -11.08 14.08
CA GLU A 175 25.81 -9.91 14.94
C GLU A 175 24.33 -9.65 15.25
N THR A 176 23.44 -9.87 14.27
CA THR A 176 21.98 -9.77 14.46
C THR A 176 21.46 -10.92 15.32
N LYS A 177 21.99 -12.14 15.14
CA LYS A 177 21.71 -13.29 16.00
C LYS A 177 22.20 -13.06 17.43
N ALA A 178 23.41 -12.56 17.61
CA ALA A 178 23.96 -12.21 18.93
C ALA A 178 23.20 -11.06 19.60
N LEU A 179 22.71 -10.09 18.82
CA LEU A 179 21.87 -9.01 19.31
C LEU A 179 20.48 -9.54 19.71
N LEU A 180 19.85 -10.37 18.89
CA LEU A 180 18.58 -11.04 19.20
C LEU A 180 18.72 -11.90 20.46
N GLN A 181 19.80 -12.65 20.60
CA GLN A 181 20.08 -13.48 21.78
C GLN A 181 20.37 -12.64 23.04
N LYS A 182 21.06 -11.49 22.91
CA LYS A 182 21.24 -10.53 24.00
C LYS A 182 19.95 -9.79 24.38
N LEU A 183 19.02 -9.63 23.43
CA LEU A 183 17.71 -9.00 23.63
C LEU A 183 16.62 -9.99 24.07
N GLY A 184 16.95 -11.26 24.31
CA GLY A 184 15.98 -12.29 24.76
C GLY A 184 15.08 -12.84 23.64
N LEU A 185 15.44 -12.63 22.38
CA LEU A 185 14.67 -12.95 21.18
C LEU A 185 15.39 -13.95 20.25
N GLY A 186 16.49 -14.54 20.71
CA GLY A 186 17.11 -15.68 20.04
C GLY A 186 16.34 -16.96 20.38
N SER A 187 16.29 -17.92 19.45
CA SER A 187 15.68 -19.23 19.65
C SER A 187 16.46 -20.09 20.65
N ASN A 188 16.53 -19.65 21.90
CA ASN A 188 16.78 -20.51 23.03
C ASN A 188 15.40 -20.91 23.55
N GLN A 189 15.11 -22.20 23.49
CA GLN A 189 14.10 -22.82 24.34
C GLN A 189 14.51 -22.56 25.80
N THR A 190 14.06 -21.45 26.37
CA THR A 190 13.99 -21.26 27.81
C THR A 190 12.54 -21.52 28.18
N GLU A 191 12.32 -22.64 28.88
CA GLU A 191 11.03 -23.25 29.23
C GLU A 191 10.15 -22.42 30.20
N ASP A 192 10.28 -21.09 30.26
CA ASP A 192 9.57 -20.27 31.28
C ASP A 192 9.07 -18.89 30.79
N GLY A 193 8.90 -18.68 29.48
CA GLY A 193 8.29 -17.45 28.95
C GLY A 193 6.92 -17.72 28.38
N ASP A 194 5.84 -17.25 29.04
CA ASP A 194 4.41 -17.19 28.61
C ASP A 194 4.20 -17.54 27.11
N ASP A 195 4.26 -18.84 26.79
CA ASP A 195 4.21 -19.41 25.42
C ASP A 195 2.77 -19.34 24.93
N LEU A 196 2.33 -18.14 24.58
CA LEU A 196 1.09 -17.95 23.84
C LEU A 196 1.32 -18.50 22.43
N GLU A 197 0.68 -19.62 22.14
CA GLU A 197 0.67 -20.25 20.82
C GLU A 197 0.30 -19.24 19.72
N ASP A 198 0.87 -19.42 18.52
CA ASP A 198 0.66 -18.55 17.38
C ASP A 198 -0.82 -18.61 16.93
N GLU A 199 -1.64 -17.69 17.44
CA GLU A 199 -3.07 -17.58 17.15
C GLU A 199 -3.33 -17.44 15.64
N LEU A 200 -4.47 -17.93 15.14
CA LEU A 200 -4.88 -17.65 13.77
C LEU A 200 -5.20 -16.16 13.61
N LYS A 201 -4.57 -15.53 12.62
CA LYS A 201 -4.56 -14.09 12.36
C LYS A 201 -5.22 -13.78 11.04
N ILE A 202 -5.93 -12.66 11.05
CA ILE A 202 -6.34 -11.96 9.86
C ILE A 202 -5.39 -10.79 9.65
N PHE A 203 -4.67 -10.78 8.54
CA PHE A 203 -3.89 -9.63 8.09
C PHE A 203 -4.78 -8.76 7.19
N ILE A 204 -5.01 -7.51 7.57
CA ILE A 204 -5.65 -6.53 6.68
C ILE A 204 -4.62 -5.53 6.20
N CYS A 205 -4.52 -5.41 4.89
CA CYS A 205 -3.55 -4.56 4.23
C CYS A 205 -4.23 -3.48 3.40
N SER A 206 -3.74 -2.25 3.49
CA SER A 206 -4.26 -1.12 2.72
C SER A 206 -3.14 -0.24 2.17
N ARG A 207 -3.46 0.57 1.15
CA ARG A 207 -2.46 1.37 0.42
C ARG A 207 -1.88 2.48 1.29
N THR A 208 -2.70 3.15 2.09
CA THR A 208 -2.27 4.30 2.90
C THR A 208 -2.53 4.11 4.39
N HIS A 209 -1.73 4.84 5.17
CA HIS A 209 -1.91 4.94 6.61
C HIS A 209 -3.30 5.47 7.00
N SER A 210 -3.80 6.49 6.29
CA SER A 210 -5.11 7.09 6.55
C SER A 210 -6.27 6.09 6.36
N GLN A 211 -6.16 5.18 5.40
CA GLN A 211 -7.14 4.12 5.18
C GLN A 211 -7.14 3.11 6.33
N LEU A 212 -5.96 2.77 6.87
CA LEU A 212 -5.86 1.91 8.06
C LEU A 212 -6.49 2.59 9.28
N SER A 213 -6.20 3.87 9.54
CA SER A 213 -6.83 4.61 10.64
C SER A 213 -8.36 4.66 10.50
N GLN A 214 -8.88 4.81 9.28
CA GLN A 214 -10.32 4.72 9.01
C GLN A 214 -10.88 3.33 9.35
N LEU A 215 -10.19 2.27 8.94
CA LEU A 215 -10.59 0.89 9.22
C LEU A 215 -10.60 0.58 10.74
N VAL A 216 -9.61 1.09 11.49
CA VAL A 216 -9.58 1.02 12.95
C VAL A 216 -10.79 1.73 13.55
N GLY A 217 -11.18 2.88 13.00
CA GLY A 217 -12.39 3.61 13.40
C GLY A 217 -13.68 2.81 13.20
N GLU A 218 -13.80 2.10 12.06
CA GLU A 218 -14.94 1.20 11.80
C GLU A 218 -14.92 -0.04 12.70
N LEU A 219 -13.75 -0.62 12.94
CA LEU A 219 -13.59 -1.78 13.82
C LEU A 219 -14.09 -1.51 15.25
N ARG A 220 -13.88 -0.29 15.77
CA ARG A 220 -14.38 0.12 17.09
C ARG A 220 -15.90 0.07 17.23
N ARG A 221 -16.64 -0.01 16.12
CA ARG A 221 -18.11 -0.10 16.09
C ARG A 221 -18.62 -1.52 15.97
N VAL A 222 -17.75 -2.48 15.69
CA VAL A 222 -18.12 -3.88 15.45
C VAL A 222 -18.07 -4.64 16.77
N GLU A 223 -19.20 -5.22 17.14
CA GLU A 223 -19.33 -6.06 18.34
C GLU A 223 -19.71 -7.47 17.88
N ILE A 224 -18.84 -8.45 18.17
CA ILE A 224 -19.03 -9.83 17.75
C ILE A 224 -19.05 -10.69 19.02
N PRO A 225 -19.99 -11.65 19.13
CA PRO A 225 -20.07 -12.51 20.31
C PRO A 225 -18.79 -13.32 20.51
N SER A 226 -18.58 -13.76 21.75
CA SER A 226 -17.46 -14.64 22.06
C SER A 226 -17.54 -15.94 21.26
N ALA A 227 -16.38 -16.43 20.85
CA ALA A 227 -16.27 -17.74 20.23
C ALA A 227 -16.70 -18.87 21.18
N TYR A 228 -16.65 -18.63 22.50
CA TYR A 228 -16.91 -19.63 23.54
C TYR A 228 -18.04 -19.16 24.47
N PRO A 229 -19.28 -19.65 24.26
CA PRO A 229 -20.39 -19.32 25.15
C PRO A 229 -20.19 -19.92 26.55
N ALA A 230 -20.73 -19.26 27.58
CA ALA A 230 -20.84 -19.82 28.92
C ALA A 230 -21.74 -21.07 28.90
N ASP A 231 -21.35 -22.11 29.65
CA ASP A 231 -22.18 -23.30 29.82
C ASP A 231 -23.54 -22.90 30.45
N ALA A 232 -24.63 -23.48 29.95
CA ALA A 232 -25.99 -23.23 30.47
C ALA A 232 -26.21 -23.77 31.90
N ASP A 233 -25.30 -24.63 32.38
CA ASP A 233 -25.42 -25.36 33.65
C ASP A 233 -24.54 -24.79 34.78
N GLN A 234 -23.86 -23.66 34.55
CA GLN A 234 -23.11 -22.93 35.58
C GLN A 234 -23.77 -21.57 35.84
N GLU A 235 -23.78 -21.10 37.09
CA GLU A 235 -24.14 -19.71 37.41
C GLU A 235 -23.41 -18.77 36.43
N PRO A 236 -24.03 -17.68 35.96
CA PRO A 236 -23.43 -16.78 34.98
C PRO A 236 -22.13 -16.21 35.55
N ALA A 237 -21.02 -16.89 35.29
CA ALA A 237 -19.71 -16.35 35.55
C ALA A 237 -19.64 -15.04 34.76
N GLU A 238 -19.21 -13.99 35.45
CA GLU A 238 -19.03 -12.65 34.90
C GLU A 238 -17.85 -12.69 33.90
N TYR A 239 -18.02 -13.41 32.79
CA TYR A 239 -17.00 -13.57 31.78
C TYR A 239 -16.78 -12.21 31.10
N PRO A 240 -15.53 -11.71 31.04
CA PRO A 240 -15.23 -10.50 30.28
C PRO A 240 -15.66 -10.68 28.83
N VAL A 241 -16.29 -9.67 28.25
CA VAL A 241 -16.60 -9.63 26.82
C VAL A 241 -15.31 -9.88 26.03
N GLU A 242 -15.26 -10.94 25.21
CA GLU A 242 -14.11 -11.29 24.37
C GLU A 242 -13.91 -10.22 23.28
N GLN A 243 -13.12 -9.20 23.59
CA GLN A 243 -12.82 -8.14 22.64
C GLN A 243 -11.79 -8.59 21.61
N ILE A 244 -11.81 -7.91 20.47
CA ILE A 244 -10.91 -8.19 19.36
C ILE A 244 -9.51 -7.72 19.71
N LYS A 245 -8.55 -8.65 19.66
CA LYS A 245 -7.13 -8.37 19.92
C LYS A 245 -6.48 -7.85 18.64
N GLN A 246 -6.49 -6.54 18.46
CA GLN A 246 -6.02 -5.88 17.23
C GLN A 246 -4.68 -5.19 17.42
N LEU A 247 -3.80 -5.28 16.41
CA LEU A 247 -2.52 -4.59 16.36
C LEU A 247 -2.33 -3.84 15.03
N SER A 248 -1.95 -2.56 15.12
CA SER A 248 -1.60 -1.73 13.96
C SER A 248 -0.08 -1.66 13.80
N LEU A 249 0.45 -2.08 12.66
CA LEU A 249 1.89 -2.01 12.36
C LEU A 249 2.19 -0.78 11.49
N GLY A 250 3.22 -0.04 11.89
CA GLY A 250 3.62 1.21 11.24
C GLY A 250 5.12 1.29 11.00
N SER A 251 5.53 2.32 10.24
CA SER A 251 6.94 2.60 10.01
C SER A 251 7.59 3.25 11.25
N ARG A 252 8.93 3.29 11.29
CA ARG A 252 9.65 4.04 12.34
C ARG A 252 9.28 5.52 12.37
N LYS A 253 8.93 6.13 11.23
CA LYS A 253 8.49 7.53 11.16
C LYS A 253 7.21 7.79 11.98
N ASN A 254 6.31 6.81 12.02
CA ASN A 254 5.05 6.94 12.76
C ASN A 254 5.21 6.57 14.24
N LEU A 255 6.02 5.54 14.54
CA LEU A 255 6.11 4.95 15.89
C LEU A 255 7.32 5.44 16.71
N CYS A 256 8.25 6.21 16.16
CA CYS A 256 9.43 6.67 16.91
C CYS A 256 9.09 7.80 17.88
N ILE A 257 9.28 7.54 19.18
CA ILE A 257 9.07 8.54 20.25
C ILE A 257 10.35 9.31 20.61
N ASN A 258 11.51 8.90 20.08
CA ASN A 258 12.76 9.62 20.29
C ASN A 258 12.78 10.90 19.44
N LYS A 259 12.58 12.06 20.08
CA LYS A 259 12.53 13.37 19.42
C LYS A 259 13.78 13.68 18.58
N LYS A 260 14.97 13.19 18.95
CA LYS A 260 16.20 13.41 18.17
C LYS A 260 16.17 12.65 16.84
N VAL A 261 15.46 11.52 16.79
CA VAL A 261 15.34 10.69 15.59
C VAL A 261 14.11 11.08 14.77
N ASN A 262 12.97 11.26 15.42
CA ASN A 262 11.69 11.53 14.73
C ASN A 262 11.63 12.94 14.08
N ARG A 263 12.51 13.86 14.48
CA ARG A 263 12.65 15.17 13.80
C ARG A 263 13.34 15.10 12.44
N LEU A 264 13.94 13.97 12.08
CA LEU A 264 14.59 13.81 10.79
C LEU A 264 13.53 13.73 9.68
N GLU A 265 13.68 14.52 8.63
CA GLU A 265 12.63 14.66 7.59
C GLU A 265 12.50 13.41 6.70
N SER A 266 13.61 12.71 6.47
CA SER A 266 13.69 11.53 5.59
C SER A 266 13.53 10.20 6.35
N ILE A 267 12.70 9.30 5.80
CA ILE A 267 12.48 7.94 6.34
C ILE A 267 13.79 7.13 6.37
N SER A 268 14.66 7.28 5.35
CA SER A 268 15.96 6.59 5.31
C SER A 268 16.81 6.98 6.51
N ARG A 269 16.86 8.28 6.82
CA ARG A 269 17.63 8.79 7.97
C ARG A 269 17.06 8.35 9.30
N ILE A 270 15.75 8.34 9.44
CA ILE A 270 15.09 7.82 10.65
C ILE A 270 15.52 6.36 10.87
N ASN A 271 15.49 5.53 9.81
CA ASN A 271 15.90 4.14 9.88
C ASN A 271 17.38 4.00 10.23
N GLU A 272 18.26 4.70 9.52
CA GLU A 272 19.70 4.67 9.74
C GLU A 272 20.07 5.12 11.16
N ARG A 273 19.60 6.29 11.59
CA ARG A 273 19.86 6.82 12.93
C ARG A 273 19.30 5.91 14.02
N CYS A 274 18.15 5.28 13.80
CA CYS A 274 17.59 4.32 14.75
C CYS A 274 18.48 3.09 14.91
N LEU A 275 19.05 2.56 13.83
CA LEU A 275 19.98 1.43 13.87
C LEU A 275 21.33 1.81 14.50
N GLU A 276 21.81 3.02 14.24
CA GLU A 276 23.02 3.62 14.78
C GLU A 276 22.99 3.68 16.31
N LEU A 277 21.85 4.06 16.88
CA LEU A 277 21.62 4.08 18.33
C LEU A 277 21.54 2.68 18.97
N GLN A 278 21.51 1.61 18.17
CA GLN A 278 21.45 0.21 18.63
C GLN A 278 22.81 -0.50 18.54
N GLU A 279 23.82 0.12 17.92
CA GLU A 279 25.12 -0.52 17.72
C GLU A 279 25.85 -0.76 19.04
N THR A 280 26.60 -1.86 19.11
CA THR A 280 27.38 -2.26 20.28
C THR A 280 28.46 -1.24 20.63
N LYS A 281 29.01 -0.57 19.62
CA LYS A 281 30.04 0.47 19.73
C LYS A 281 29.50 1.81 20.21
N THR A 282 28.17 2.01 20.19
CA THR A 282 27.55 3.25 20.65
C THR A 282 27.64 3.33 22.17
N PRO A 283 28.20 4.43 22.73
CA PRO A 283 28.27 4.66 24.18
C PRO A 283 26.90 4.48 24.85
N ALA A 284 26.86 3.93 26.06
CA ALA A 284 25.61 3.57 26.73
C ALA A 284 24.67 4.77 26.96
N ASP A 285 25.25 5.93 27.22
CA ASP A 285 24.61 7.25 27.32
C ASP A 285 24.03 7.76 25.99
N ALA A 286 24.63 7.36 24.88
CA ALA A 286 24.20 7.72 23.54
C ALA A 286 23.18 6.73 22.94
N LYS A 287 22.91 5.58 23.58
CA LYS A 287 21.92 4.60 23.12
C LYS A 287 20.50 5.14 23.23
N CYS A 288 19.59 4.55 22.46
CA CYS A 288 18.18 4.91 22.56
C CYS A 288 17.60 4.42 23.89
N GLN A 289 17.32 5.35 24.81
CA GLN A 289 16.72 5.06 26.12
C GLN A 289 15.37 4.33 26.08
N PHE A 290 14.68 4.38 24.94
CA PHE A 290 13.35 3.78 24.79
C PHE A 290 13.40 2.35 24.25
N LEU A 291 14.55 1.84 23.81
CA LEU A 291 14.64 0.51 23.23
C LEU A 291 14.29 -0.57 24.29
N PRO A 292 13.46 -1.58 23.98
CA PRO A 292 13.23 -2.70 24.89
C PRO A 292 14.56 -3.39 25.23
N SER A 293 14.78 -3.65 26.52
CA SER A 293 15.96 -4.32 27.07
C SER A 293 15.51 -5.32 28.14
N LYS A 294 16.40 -6.22 28.57
CA LYS A 294 16.12 -7.16 29.67
C LYS A 294 15.71 -6.46 30.98
N GLU A 295 16.22 -5.25 31.21
CA GLU A 295 15.89 -4.46 32.40
C GLU A 295 14.46 -3.90 32.36
N ASN A 296 13.92 -3.67 31.16
CA ASN A 296 12.60 -3.07 30.94
C ASN A 296 11.58 -4.07 30.39
N GLU A 297 11.81 -5.37 30.59
CA GLU A 297 10.95 -6.44 30.08
C GLU A 297 9.51 -6.35 30.62
N ALA A 298 9.36 -6.07 31.92
CA ALA A 298 8.04 -5.83 32.52
C ALA A 298 7.29 -4.66 31.84
N VAL A 299 8.01 -3.59 31.47
CA VAL A 299 7.44 -2.43 30.77
C VAL A 299 7.05 -2.78 29.33
N ALA A 300 7.80 -3.67 28.68
CA ALA A 300 7.46 -4.19 27.36
C ALA A 300 6.23 -5.11 27.39
N LEU A 301 6.09 -5.93 28.44
CA LEU A 301 4.90 -6.74 28.70
C LEU A 301 3.68 -5.86 28.98
N ASP A 302 3.84 -4.82 29.81
CA ASP A 302 2.79 -3.81 30.01
C ASP A 302 2.35 -3.22 28.68
N PHE A 303 3.29 -2.75 27.84
CA PHE A 303 2.97 -2.22 26.51
C PHE A 303 2.17 -3.22 25.66
N LYS A 304 2.59 -4.49 25.62
CA LYS A 304 1.87 -5.57 24.91
C LYS A 304 0.42 -5.66 25.40
N HIS A 305 0.20 -5.71 26.70
CA HIS A 305 -1.14 -5.83 27.24
C HIS A 305 -2.00 -4.57 27.01
N TYR A 306 -1.45 -3.36 27.20
CA TYR A 306 -2.16 -2.11 26.88
C TYR A 306 -2.48 -1.98 25.38
N ALA A 307 -1.59 -2.45 24.51
CA ALA A 307 -1.79 -2.44 23.07
C ALA A 307 -2.96 -3.34 22.66
N LEU A 308 -3.06 -4.53 23.24
CA LEU A 308 -4.12 -5.51 22.93
C LEU A 308 -5.43 -5.29 23.70
N SER A 309 -5.39 -4.51 24.80
CA SER A 309 -6.56 -4.24 25.61
C SER A 309 -7.66 -3.46 24.89
N LYS A 310 -7.31 -2.68 23.86
CA LYS A 310 -8.24 -1.84 23.11
C LYS A 310 -7.76 -1.68 21.67
N VAL A 311 -8.69 -1.56 20.74
CA VAL A 311 -8.44 -1.22 19.34
C VAL A 311 -7.78 0.17 19.19
N ARG A 312 -6.51 0.18 18.74
CA ARG A 312 -5.64 1.37 18.64
C ARG A 312 -5.10 1.53 17.22
N ASP A 313 -5.13 2.76 16.71
CA ASP A 313 -4.42 3.06 15.46
C ASP A 313 -2.91 3.23 15.72
N ILE A 314 -2.16 3.54 14.67
CA ILE A 314 -0.69 3.62 14.73
C ILE A 314 -0.27 4.82 15.60
N GLU A 315 -0.98 5.94 15.53
CA GLU A 315 -0.74 7.13 16.36
C GLU A 315 -1.03 6.84 17.84
N ASP A 316 -2.13 6.15 18.14
CA ASP A 316 -2.50 5.73 19.49
C ASP A 316 -1.39 4.88 20.13
N LEU A 317 -0.75 4.00 19.35
CA LEU A 317 0.40 3.21 19.81
C LEU A 317 1.64 4.07 20.08
N ALA A 318 1.89 5.09 19.27
CA ALA A 318 2.98 6.04 19.51
C ALA A 318 2.75 6.86 20.80
N VAL A 319 1.51 7.30 21.04
CA VAL A 319 1.11 7.97 22.28
C VAL A 319 1.25 7.03 23.47
N LEU A 320 0.82 5.76 23.33
CA LEU A 320 0.95 4.75 24.37
C LEU A 320 2.41 4.53 24.78
N GLY A 321 3.32 4.33 23.82
CA GLY A 321 4.74 4.15 24.15
C GLY A 321 5.38 5.41 24.72
N THR A 322 4.90 6.60 24.35
CA THR A 322 5.33 7.86 25.00
C THR A 322 4.92 7.91 26.47
N LYS A 323 3.71 7.45 26.82
CA LYS A 323 3.22 7.41 28.19
C LYS A 323 3.93 6.36 29.04
N ILE A 324 4.18 5.18 28.47
CA ILE A 324 4.85 4.07 29.14
C ILE A 324 6.37 4.30 29.21
N GLY A 325 6.94 5.06 28.27
CA GLY A 325 8.38 5.29 28.19
C GLY A 325 9.13 4.19 27.45
N ILE A 326 8.49 3.47 26.53
CA ILE A 326 9.10 2.39 25.74
C ILE A 326 8.83 2.57 24.25
N CYS A 327 9.76 2.12 23.40
CA CYS A 327 9.71 2.26 21.95
C CYS A 327 8.57 1.40 21.37
N PRO A 328 7.50 2.04 20.85
CA PRO A 328 6.35 1.30 20.30
C PRO A 328 6.73 0.42 19.10
N TYR A 329 7.71 0.83 18.29
CA TYR A 329 8.10 0.10 17.08
C TYR A 329 8.68 -1.29 17.37
N TYR A 330 9.45 -1.44 18.45
CA TYR A 330 10.00 -2.73 18.85
C TYR A 330 9.10 -3.45 19.85
N ALA A 331 8.45 -2.72 20.76
CA ALA A 331 7.56 -3.30 21.75
C ALA A 331 6.29 -3.91 21.14
N SER A 332 5.83 -3.44 19.98
CA SER A 332 4.68 -4.03 19.27
C SER A 332 4.93 -5.45 18.76
N ARG A 333 6.18 -5.88 18.60
CA ARG A 333 6.52 -7.20 18.05
C ARG A 333 6.05 -8.34 18.94
N SER A 334 6.16 -8.19 20.27
CA SER A 334 5.67 -9.19 21.23
C SER A 334 4.13 -9.28 21.27
N ALA A 335 3.45 -8.27 20.73
CA ALA A 335 1.99 -8.25 20.59
C ALA A 335 1.50 -8.87 19.28
N ILE A 336 2.38 -9.23 18.34
CA ILE A 336 2.00 -9.82 17.05
C ILE A 336 1.38 -11.21 17.27
N ASN A 337 2.07 -12.11 17.98
CA ASN A 337 1.63 -13.50 18.18
C ASN A 337 0.23 -13.63 18.81
N PRO A 338 -0.11 -12.91 19.90
CA PRO A 338 -1.46 -12.97 20.49
C PRO A 338 -2.51 -12.11 19.78
N ALA A 339 -2.17 -11.36 18.72
CA ALA A 339 -3.14 -10.57 17.98
C ALA A 339 -3.94 -11.46 17.04
N GLU A 340 -5.26 -11.23 17.02
CA GLU A 340 -6.22 -11.86 16.10
C GLU A 340 -6.29 -11.12 14.76
N LEU A 341 -6.06 -9.81 14.81
CA LEU A 341 -6.18 -8.91 13.66
C LEU A 341 -4.95 -8.00 13.58
N VAL A 342 -4.18 -8.13 12.50
CA VAL A 342 -3.00 -7.31 12.25
C VAL A 342 -3.24 -6.42 11.04
N MET A 343 -3.18 -5.11 11.25
CA MET A 343 -3.36 -4.10 10.19
C MET A 343 -2.00 -3.54 9.78
N LEU A 344 -1.67 -3.58 8.49
CA LEU A 344 -0.37 -3.12 7.98
C LEU A 344 -0.43 -2.51 6.56
N PRO A 345 0.47 -1.58 6.20
CA PRO A 345 0.52 -1.01 4.86
C PRO A 345 1.16 -1.96 3.84
N TYR A 346 0.89 -1.74 2.54
CA TYR A 346 1.39 -2.56 1.42
C TYR A 346 2.88 -2.93 1.50
N PRO A 347 3.82 -2.00 1.79
CA PRO A 347 5.25 -2.34 1.81
C PRO A 347 5.60 -3.39 2.87
N LEU A 348 4.94 -3.39 4.03
CA LEU A 348 5.23 -4.37 5.08
C LEU A 348 4.71 -5.78 4.74
N LEU A 349 3.71 -5.89 3.86
CA LEU A 349 3.18 -7.18 3.38
C LEU A 349 3.99 -7.69 2.19
N LEU A 350 4.18 -6.83 1.19
CA LEU A 350 4.70 -7.23 -0.13
C LEU A 350 6.21 -7.42 -0.13
N GLN A 351 6.96 -6.67 0.69
CA GLN A 351 8.41 -6.84 0.78
C GLN A 351 8.74 -8.00 1.72
N LYS A 352 9.37 -9.05 1.17
CA LYS A 352 9.82 -10.22 1.94
C LYS A 352 10.71 -9.86 3.13
N THR A 353 11.71 -9.00 2.90
CA THR A 353 12.63 -8.52 3.95
C THR A 353 11.92 -7.79 5.09
N ALA A 354 10.83 -7.08 4.80
CA ALA A 354 10.04 -6.40 5.82
C ALA A 354 9.22 -7.39 6.67
N ARG A 355 8.64 -8.43 6.04
CA ARG A 355 7.95 -9.51 6.74
C ARG A 355 8.89 -10.28 7.66
N GLU A 356 10.07 -10.64 7.17
CA GLU A 356 11.12 -11.34 7.93
C GLU A 356 11.59 -10.49 9.12
N ALA A 357 11.85 -9.20 8.91
CA ALA A 357 12.29 -8.29 9.98
C ALA A 357 11.26 -8.10 11.11
N LEU A 358 9.98 -8.37 10.83
CA LEU A 358 8.86 -8.33 11.78
C LEU A 358 8.43 -9.73 12.25
N ALA A 359 9.10 -10.80 11.79
CA ALA A 359 8.73 -12.19 12.04
C ALA A 359 7.28 -12.52 11.67
N LEU A 360 6.76 -11.93 10.59
CA LEU A 360 5.40 -12.18 10.11
C LEU A 360 5.33 -13.50 9.34
N SER A 361 4.77 -14.53 9.96
CA SER A 361 4.40 -15.78 9.29
C SER A 361 3.06 -15.61 8.56
N MET A 362 3.03 -15.99 7.28
CA MET A 362 1.78 -16.05 6.49
C MET A 362 1.19 -17.46 6.46
N LYS A 363 1.84 -18.45 7.09
CA LYS A 363 1.46 -19.86 6.99
C LYS A 363 0.09 -20.12 7.63
N ASP A 364 -0.87 -20.59 6.84
CA ASP A 364 -2.26 -20.87 7.25
C ASP A 364 -2.99 -19.65 7.86
N GLN A 365 -2.56 -18.44 7.46
CA GLN A 365 -3.18 -17.18 7.89
C GLN A 365 -4.10 -16.61 6.81
N VAL A 366 -5.03 -15.72 7.19
CA VAL A 366 -5.93 -15.05 6.24
C VAL A 366 -5.37 -13.69 5.87
N VAL A 367 -5.25 -13.39 4.57
CA VAL A 367 -4.72 -12.10 4.08
C VAL A 367 -5.79 -11.38 3.27
N ILE A 368 -6.20 -10.19 3.72
CA ILE A 368 -7.18 -9.33 3.05
C ILE A 368 -6.47 -8.05 2.58
N ILE A 369 -6.49 -7.79 1.28
CA ILE A 369 -5.95 -6.59 0.66
C ILE A 369 -7.12 -5.69 0.27
N ASP A 370 -7.30 -4.60 1.01
CA ASP A 370 -8.26 -3.55 0.71
C ASP A 370 -7.66 -2.53 -0.27
N GLU A 371 -8.49 -1.99 -1.15
CA GLU A 371 -8.09 -1.14 -2.28
C GLU A 371 -7.08 -1.81 -3.24
N ALA A 372 -7.28 -3.11 -3.50
CA ALA A 372 -6.44 -3.94 -4.36
C ALA A 372 -6.38 -3.49 -5.85
N HIS A 373 -7.14 -2.46 -6.23
CA HIS A 373 -7.08 -1.89 -7.58
C HIS A 373 -5.69 -1.36 -7.96
N ASN A 374 -4.88 -0.96 -6.96
CA ASN A 374 -3.49 -0.53 -7.15
C ASN A 374 -2.45 -1.62 -6.82
N LEU A 375 -2.87 -2.86 -6.52
CA LEU A 375 -1.95 -3.90 -6.03
C LEU A 375 -0.87 -4.23 -7.06
N LEU A 376 -1.25 -4.38 -8.33
CA LEU A 376 -0.31 -4.66 -9.42
C LEU A 376 0.73 -3.56 -9.52
N ASP A 377 0.30 -2.30 -9.60
CA ASP A 377 1.20 -1.16 -9.70
C ASP A 377 2.07 -0.98 -8.44
N ALA A 378 1.56 -1.33 -7.26
CA ALA A 378 2.33 -1.33 -6.02
C ALA A 378 3.43 -2.39 -6.01
N ILE A 379 3.16 -3.62 -6.46
CA ILE A 379 4.17 -4.67 -6.59
C ILE A 379 5.24 -4.23 -7.61
N LEU A 380 4.81 -3.80 -8.80
CA LEU A 380 5.71 -3.33 -9.84
C LEU A 380 6.58 -2.17 -9.36
N GLY A 381 6.01 -1.19 -8.64
CA GLY A 381 6.74 -0.05 -8.11
C GLY A 381 7.72 -0.39 -6.97
N ILE A 382 7.41 -1.37 -6.12
CA ILE A 382 8.27 -1.82 -5.02
C ILE A 382 9.57 -2.46 -5.54
N TYR A 383 9.47 -3.22 -6.63
CA TYR A 383 10.59 -3.96 -7.23
C TYR A 383 11.23 -3.27 -8.44
N THR A 384 10.73 -2.09 -8.83
CA THR A 384 11.35 -1.21 -9.83
C THR A 384 12.44 -0.38 -9.15
N ALA A 385 13.63 -0.33 -9.76
CA ALA A 385 14.76 0.45 -9.25
C ALA A 385 15.27 1.42 -10.32
N GLU A 386 15.68 2.62 -9.92
CA GLU A 386 16.30 3.61 -10.81
C GLU A 386 17.58 4.18 -10.20
N ILE A 387 18.54 4.50 -11.06
CA ILE A 387 19.80 5.16 -10.68
C ILE A 387 20.26 6.08 -11.81
N SER A 388 20.69 7.31 -11.48
CA SER A 388 21.20 8.25 -12.49
C SER A 388 22.72 8.14 -12.68
N LEU A 389 23.23 8.68 -13.80
CA LEU A 389 24.67 8.79 -14.03
C LEU A 389 25.34 9.65 -12.95
N ALA A 390 24.69 10.74 -12.52
CA ALA A 390 25.13 11.56 -11.40
C ALA A 390 25.24 10.75 -10.09
N ASP A 391 24.29 9.85 -9.83
CA ASP A 391 24.34 8.96 -8.66
C ASP A 391 25.51 7.97 -8.77
N LEU A 392 25.73 7.35 -9.93
CA LEU A 392 26.87 6.44 -10.13
C LEU A 392 28.21 7.15 -9.92
N ASP A 393 28.34 8.39 -10.42
CA ASP A 393 29.54 9.21 -10.25
C ASP A 393 29.76 9.63 -8.80
N ALA A 394 28.70 10.06 -8.11
CA ALA A 394 28.77 10.38 -6.69
C ALA A 394 29.12 9.16 -5.84
N ALA A 395 28.48 8.01 -6.08
CA ALA A 395 28.76 6.75 -5.37
C ALA A 395 30.22 6.32 -5.56
N LYS A 396 30.73 6.38 -6.80
CA LYS A 396 32.12 6.06 -7.11
C LYS A 396 33.08 7.01 -6.40
N GLY A 397 32.86 8.32 -6.49
CA GLY A 397 33.70 9.33 -5.85
C GLY A 397 33.78 9.13 -4.33
N GLN A 398 32.63 8.93 -3.68
CA GLN A 398 32.54 8.65 -2.25
C GLN A 398 33.30 7.38 -1.86
N LEU A 399 33.14 6.31 -2.65
CA LEU A 399 33.78 5.03 -2.37
C LEU A 399 35.29 5.06 -2.60
N MET A 400 35.77 5.77 -3.63
CA MET A 400 37.19 5.97 -3.89
C MET A 400 37.86 6.79 -2.78
N ASN A 401 37.22 7.86 -2.30
CA ASN A 401 37.71 8.67 -1.19
C ASN A 401 37.83 7.84 0.09
N TYR A 402 36.82 7.01 0.38
CA TYR A 402 36.85 6.06 1.50
C TYR A 402 38.00 5.06 1.36
N LEU A 403 38.13 4.44 0.18
CA LEU A 403 39.19 3.47 -0.08
C LEU A 403 40.57 4.10 0.02
N GLN A 404 40.78 5.33 -0.45
CA GLN A 404 42.06 6.04 -0.34
C GLN A 404 42.50 6.24 1.12
N LYS A 405 41.56 6.58 2.02
CA LYS A 405 41.85 6.78 3.45
C LYS A 405 42.05 5.46 4.21
N PHE A 406 41.20 4.46 3.96
CA PHE A 406 41.16 3.23 4.76
C PHE A 406 41.86 2.02 4.10
N ARG A 407 42.48 2.18 2.93
CA ARG A 407 43.11 1.09 2.14
C ARG A 407 43.98 0.14 2.95
N ASN A 408 44.80 0.70 3.84
CA ASN A 408 45.79 -0.04 4.63
C ASN A 408 45.24 -0.54 5.97
N ARG A 409 44.04 -0.09 6.36
CA ARG A 409 43.36 -0.47 7.62
C ARG A 409 42.22 -1.46 7.40
N LEU A 410 41.76 -1.64 6.16
CA LEU A 410 40.73 -2.61 5.80
C LEU A 410 41.31 -4.03 5.70
N ALA A 411 40.57 -5.01 6.21
CA ALA A 411 40.86 -6.41 5.98
C ALA A 411 40.92 -6.73 4.47
N GLY A 412 41.77 -7.68 4.09
CA GLY A 412 41.97 -8.07 2.69
C GLY A 412 40.67 -8.42 1.96
N LYS A 413 39.77 -9.17 2.62
CA LYS A 413 38.44 -9.54 2.09
C LYS A 413 37.56 -8.31 1.83
N ASN A 414 37.45 -7.39 2.80
CA ASN A 414 36.67 -6.15 2.64
C ASN A 414 37.20 -5.30 1.48
N ARG A 415 38.52 -5.22 1.33
CA ARG A 415 39.16 -4.50 0.23
C ARG A 415 38.82 -5.10 -1.14
N VAL A 416 38.74 -6.43 -1.25
CA VAL A 416 38.31 -7.10 -2.50
C VAL A 416 36.88 -6.72 -2.85
N TYR A 417 35.93 -6.86 -1.93
CA TYR A 417 34.52 -6.54 -2.18
C TYR A 417 34.30 -5.05 -2.48
N VAL A 418 34.96 -4.14 -1.76
CA VAL A 418 34.90 -2.69 -2.06
C VAL A 418 35.45 -2.41 -3.47
N THR A 419 36.55 -3.07 -3.85
CA THR A 419 37.12 -2.91 -5.21
C THR A 419 36.19 -3.47 -6.29
N GLN A 420 35.55 -4.62 -6.04
CA GLN A 420 34.52 -5.19 -6.92
C GLN A 420 33.34 -4.23 -7.09
N THR A 421 32.90 -3.59 -6.00
CA THR A 421 31.84 -2.57 -6.01
C THR A 421 32.22 -1.40 -6.94
N VAL A 422 33.46 -0.89 -6.84
CA VAL A 422 33.96 0.17 -7.74
C VAL A 422 34.00 -0.28 -9.21
N ARG A 423 34.42 -1.53 -9.49
CA ARG A 423 34.45 -2.07 -10.85
C ARG A 423 33.05 -2.18 -11.46
N LEU A 424 32.07 -2.60 -10.67
CA LEU A 424 30.67 -2.67 -11.11
C LEU A 424 30.11 -1.26 -11.42
N LEU A 425 30.36 -0.27 -10.55
CA LEU A 425 30.02 1.14 -10.82
C LEU A 425 30.64 1.65 -12.13
N ASP A 426 31.91 1.32 -12.38
CA ASP A 426 32.61 1.66 -13.62
C ASP A 426 31.96 1.02 -14.86
N SER A 427 31.54 -0.25 -14.76
CA SER A 427 30.89 -0.96 -15.87
C SER A 427 29.54 -0.33 -16.21
N LEU A 428 28.71 -0.04 -15.20
CA LEU A 428 27.42 0.63 -15.42
C LEU A 428 27.59 2.03 -16.01
N LYS A 429 28.59 2.79 -15.52
CA LYS A 429 28.93 4.10 -16.07
C LYS A 429 29.36 3.98 -17.54
N ALA A 430 30.22 3.02 -17.87
CA ALA A 430 30.69 2.81 -19.23
C ALA A 430 29.54 2.42 -20.17
N ALA A 431 28.65 1.54 -19.72
CA ALA A 431 27.46 1.13 -20.47
C ALA A 431 26.55 2.32 -20.79
N LEU A 432 26.33 3.24 -19.83
CA LEU A 432 25.55 4.46 -20.08
C LEU A 432 26.28 5.46 -20.99
N GLY A 433 27.61 5.52 -20.93
CA GLY A 433 28.42 6.43 -21.75
C GLY A 433 28.51 6.04 -23.24
N GLN A 434 28.24 4.78 -23.59
CA GLN A 434 28.32 4.25 -24.96
C GLN A 434 27.01 4.36 -25.76
N LEU A 435 25.96 5.00 -25.20
CA LEU A 435 24.64 5.06 -25.81
C LEU A 435 24.53 6.23 -26.81
N HIS A 436 24.61 5.95 -28.12
CA HIS A 436 24.72 7.02 -29.13
C HIS A 436 23.47 7.32 -29.97
N GLU A 437 22.41 6.48 -29.98
CA GLU A 437 21.40 6.57 -31.06
C GLU A 437 19.99 7.04 -30.68
N SER A 438 19.49 6.80 -29.46
CA SER A 438 18.11 7.18 -29.06
C SER A 438 18.03 7.82 -27.67
N ASP A 439 16.95 8.56 -27.40
CA ASP A 439 16.67 9.22 -26.10
C ASP A 439 16.23 8.22 -25.02
N GLU A 440 15.62 7.11 -25.41
CA GLU A 440 15.21 6.01 -24.53
C GLU A 440 15.41 4.66 -25.22
N GLY A 441 15.71 3.60 -24.47
CA GLY A 441 15.87 2.26 -25.04
C GLY A 441 16.02 1.16 -24.00
N GLU A 442 15.89 -0.09 -24.47
CA GLU A 442 16.11 -1.31 -23.68
C GLU A 442 17.60 -1.68 -23.66
N LEU A 443 18.07 -2.22 -22.53
CA LEU A 443 19.43 -2.71 -22.33
C LEU A 443 19.41 -4.17 -21.90
N ASP A 444 20.33 -4.95 -22.47
CA ASP A 444 20.56 -6.30 -22.01
C ASP A 444 21.43 -6.31 -20.74
N SER A 445 21.07 -7.18 -19.79
CA SER A 445 21.84 -7.38 -18.57
C SER A 445 23.31 -7.76 -18.84
N GLY A 446 23.58 -8.54 -19.90
CA GLY A 446 24.94 -8.90 -20.30
C GLY A 446 25.76 -7.67 -20.71
N SER A 447 25.15 -6.72 -21.42
CA SER A 447 25.81 -5.47 -21.83
C SER A 447 26.20 -4.58 -20.65
N LEU A 448 25.40 -4.59 -19.57
CA LEU A 448 25.68 -3.84 -18.34
C LEU A 448 26.89 -4.39 -17.57
N LEU A 449 27.15 -5.70 -17.68
CA LEU A 449 28.19 -6.42 -16.95
C LEU A 449 29.43 -6.76 -17.80
N ALA A 450 29.44 -6.40 -19.08
CA ALA A 450 30.52 -6.74 -20.03
C ALA A 450 31.87 -6.03 -19.74
N GLY A 451 31.91 -5.02 -18.86
CA GLY A 451 33.11 -4.25 -18.58
C GLY A 451 34.06 -4.91 -17.57
N LYS A 452 35.37 -4.93 -17.86
CA LYS A 452 36.47 -5.16 -16.89
C LYS A 452 36.34 -6.42 -16.00
N GLY A 453 35.78 -7.51 -16.50
CA GLY A 453 35.65 -8.78 -15.75
C GLY A 453 34.57 -8.74 -14.66
N VAL A 454 33.58 -7.85 -14.80
CA VAL A 454 32.45 -7.73 -13.86
C VAL A 454 31.48 -8.90 -13.96
N ASP A 455 31.42 -9.56 -15.11
CA ASP A 455 30.73 -10.83 -15.37
C ASP A 455 31.16 -11.96 -14.41
N GLN A 456 32.41 -11.93 -13.93
CA GLN A 456 32.94 -12.91 -12.98
C GLN A 456 32.61 -12.60 -11.51
N ILE A 457 32.00 -11.44 -11.23
CA ILE A 457 31.63 -11.06 -9.87
C ILE A 457 30.34 -11.77 -9.48
N ASN A 458 30.38 -12.53 -8.39
CA ASN A 458 29.17 -13.10 -7.81
C ASN A 458 28.34 -11.98 -7.17
N LEU A 459 27.33 -11.48 -7.91
CA LEU A 459 26.46 -10.38 -7.49
C LEU A 459 25.66 -10.71 -6.23
N TYR A 460 25.30 -11.98 -6.00
CA TYR A 460 24.61 -12.41 -4.78
C TYR A 460 25.50 -12.19 -3.54
N LYS A 461 26.73 -12.72 -3.57
CA LYS A 461 27.71 -12.52 -2.48
C LYS A 461 28.07 -11.05 -2.28
N LEU A 462 28.18 -10.29 -3.36
CA LEU A 462 28.45 -8.85 -3.27
C LEU A 462 27.28 -8.11 -2.61
N THR A 463 26.04 -8.42 -3.00
CA THR A 463 24.84 -7.81 -2.42
C THR A 463 24.71 -8.13 -0.94
N GLN A 464 24.93 -9.39 -0.55
CA GLN A 464 24.97 -9.83 0.84
C GLN A 464 26.05 -9.08 1.62
N TYR A 465 27.28 -8.99 1.09
CA TYR A 465 28.35 -8.20 1.70
C TYR A 465 27.96 -6.73 1.89
N LEU A 466 27.36 -6.08 0.88
CA LEU A 466 26.94 -4.68 0.98
C LEU A 466 25.89 -4.47 2.08
N GLN A 467 24.97 -5.44 2.25
CA GLN A 467 23.95 -5.43 3.30
C GLN A 467 24.57 -5.62 4.69
N GLU A 468 25.35 -6.68 4.88
CA GLU A 468 25.91 -7.05 6.19
C GLU A 468 26.98 -6.08 6.66
N SER A 469 27.87 -5.65 5.77
CA SER A 469 28.99 -4.76 6.11
C SER A 469 28.54 -3.32 6.41
N LYS A 470 27.31 -2.96 6.02
CA LYS A 470 26.75 -1.60 6.11
C LYS A 470 27.66 -0.55 5.44
N LEU A 471 28.34 -0.94 4.35
CA LEU A 471 29.34 -0.12 3.65
C LEU A 471 28.80 1.27 3.28
N ALA A 472 27.59 1.33 2.71
CA ALA A 472 26.97 2.58 2.28
C ALA A 472 26.90 3.62 3.40
N ARG A 473 26.56 3.18 4.62
CA ARG A 473 26.48 4.04 5.81
C ARG A 473 27.86 4.51 6.27
N LYS A 474 28.86 3.63 6.32
CA LYS A 474 30.23 3.99 6.73
C LYS A 474 30.87 5.00 5.77
N VAL A 475 30.67 4.82 4.46
CA VAL A 475 31.17 5.74 3.42
C VAL A 475 30.49 7.11 3.49
N GLN A 476 29.17 7.14 3.66
CA GLN A 476 28.43 8.40 3.77
C GLN A 476 28.80 9.16 5.04
N GLY A 477 28.90 8.47 6.19
CA GLY A 477 29.33 9.07 7.46
C GLY A 477 30.69 9.73 7.34
N TYR A 478 31.65 9.06 6.68
CA TYR A 478 32.97 9.62 6.41
C TYR A 478 32.93 10.85 5.48
N THR A 479 32.12 10.80 4.42
CA THR A 479 31.97 11.92 3.48
C THR A 479 31.39 13.16 4.18
N GLN A 480 30.38 12.98 5.04
CA GLN A 480 29.82 14.06 5.84
C GLN A 480 30.84 14.64 6.84
N HIS A 481 31.65 13.80 7.48
CA HIS A 481 32.71 14.22 8.38
C HIS A 481 33.77 15.07 7.65
N GLN A 482 34.21 14.67 6.46
CA GLN A 482 35.11 15.47 5.63
C GLN A 482 34.52 16.85 5.26
N HIS A 483 33.24 16.90 4.89
CA HIS A 483 32.57 18.16 4.58
C HIS A 483 32.48 19.10 5.80
N LYS A 484 32.19 18.57 7.00
CA LYS A 484 32.19 19.34 8.25
C LYS A 484 33.57 19.93 8.56
N GLN A 485 34.64 19.12 8.43
CA GLN A 485 36.02 19.59 8.65
C GLN A 485 36.45 20.68 7.65
N THR A 486 36.01 20.56 6.40
CA THR A 486 36.34 21.53 5.34
C THR A 486 35.62 22.87 5.52
N GLN A 487 34.41 22.87 6.10
CA GLN A 487 33.66 24.09 6.42
C GLN A 487 34.21 24.81 7.66
N THR A 488 34.69 24.09 8.67
CA THR A 488 35.35 24.69 9.84
C THR A 488 36.70 25.34 9.51
N ALA A 489 37.33 24.98 8.38
CA ALA A 489 38.62 25.54 7.96
C ALA A 489 38.52 26.79 7.07
N LYS A 490 37.33 27.20 6.62
CA LYS A 490 37.13 28.39 5.77
C LYS A 490 36.23 29.41 6.47
N THR A 491 36.86 30.37 7.12
CA THR A 491 36.19 31.58 7.62
C THR A 491 35.72 32.47 6.46
N SER A 492 34.41 32.77 6.46
CA SER A 492 33.69 33.85 5.79
C SER A 492 33.57 33.90 4.25
N ALA A 493 32.32 34.17 3.83
CA ALA A 493 31.85 34.72 2.55
C ALA A 493 31.61 33.78 1.35
N SER A 494 30.58 32.93 1.46
CA SER A 494 29.54 32.75 0.41
C SER A 494 28.47 31.81 0.96
N ALA A 495 27.49 32.39 1.66
CA ALA A 495 26.26 31.71 1.98
C ALA A 495 25.32 31.88 0.78
N LEU A 496 25.20 30.85 -0.06
CA LEU A 496 24.04 30.52 -0.91
C LEU A 496 24.39 29.29 -1.75
N THR A 497 24.36 28.13 -1.11
CA THR A 497 23.96 26.82 -1.68
C THR A 497 24.14 25.83 -0.53
N HIS A 498 23.04 25.54 0.18
CA HIS A 498 23.01 24.36 1.05
C HIS A 498 23.35 23.15 0.18
N PRO A 499 24.46 22.43 0.40
CA PRO A 499 24.66 21.18 -0.30
C PRO A 499 23.59 20.22 0.22
N ASN A 500 22.76 19.72 -0.69
CA ASN A 500 21.62 18.82 -0.49
C ASN A 500 21.93 17.72 0.54
N SER A 501 21.80 18.05 1.82
CA SER A 501 21.97 17.13 2.93
C SER A 501 20.67 16.37 3.13
N ASP A 502 19.96 16.02 2.05
CA ASP A 502 18.55 15.57 2.06
C ASP A 502 18.28 14.30 1.25
N GLN A 503 19.31 13.74 0.63
CA GLN A 503 19.16 12.55 -0.20
C GLN A 503 19.55 11.27 0.55
N THR A 504 18.82 10.20 0.25
CA THR A 504 19.19 8.82 0.56
C THR A 504 20.66 8.59 0.18
N PRO A 505 21.46 7.85 0.99
CA PRO A 505 22.86 7.64 0.66
C PRO A 505 22.96 7.05 -0.75
N VAL A 506 23.79 7.65 -1.61
CA VAL A 506 23.84 7.26 -3.03
C VAL A 506 24.24 5.79 -3.21
N LEU A 507 25.06 5.27 -2.31
CA LEU A 507 25.39 3.85 -2.25
C LEU A 507 24.21 2.94 -1.86
N ASN A 508 23.23 3.41 -1.08
CA ASN A 508 21.99 2.66 -0.83
C ASN A 508 21.13 2.58 -2.10
N ILE A 509 21.08 3.67 -2.89
CA ILE A 509 20.39 3.68 -4.19
C ILE A 509 21.03 2.65 -5.11
N PHE A 510 22.37 2.64 -5.18
CA PHE A 510 23.13 1.64 -5.93
C PHE A 510 22.91 0.21 -5.42
N GLN A 511 22.91 -0.01 -4.11
CA GLN A 511 22.67 -1.32 -3.52
C GLN A 511 21.28 -1.86 -3.87
N ASN A 512 20.24 -1.04 -3.76
CA ASN A 512 18.89 -1.41 -4.19
C ASN A 512 18.84 -1.72 -5.70
N PHE A 513 19.61 -0.99 -6.51
CA PHE A 513 19.70 -1.25 -7.94
C PHE A 513 20.45 -2.55 -8.27
N ILE A 514 21.50 -2.92 -7.53
CA ILE A 514 22.20 -4.21 -7.73
C ILE A 514 21.29 -5.40 -7.40
N MET A 515 20.44 -5.28 -6.38
CA MET A 515 19.45 -6.32 -6.10
C MET A 515 18.55 -6.59 -7.30
N ALA A 516 18.23 -5.57 -8.11
CA ALA A 516 17.48 -5.75 -9.33
C ALA A 516 18.28 -6.47 -10.45
N LEU A 517 19.61 -6.35 -10.46
CA LEU A 517 20.50 -7.11 -11.37
C LEU A 517 20.53 -8.61 -11.06
N THR A 518 20.14 -9.04 -9.86
CA THR A 518 20.03 -10.46 -9.51
C THR A 518 18.69 -11.09 -9.88
N ASN A 519 17.71 -10.28 -10.31
CA ASN A 519 16.41 -10.80 -10.72
C ASN A 519 16.54 -11.56 -12.06
N PRO A 520 15.82 -12.67 -12.25
CA PRO A 520 15.80 -13.40 -13.52
C PRO A 520 15.43 -12.48 -14.69
N ALA A 521 16.12 -12.64 -15.82
CA ALA A 521 15.83 -11.85 -17.02
C ALA A 521 14.40 -12.06 -17.54
N LYS A 522 13.74 -13.18 -17.20
CA LYS A 522 12.33 -13.41 -17.54
C LYS A 522 11.34 -12.53 -16.77
N GLU A 523 11.76 -11.99 -15.62
CA GLU A 523 10.89 -11.27 -14.69
C GLU A 523 10.93 -9.75 -14.91
N GLY A 524 12.01 -9.20 -15.49
CA GLY A 524 12.12 -7.77 -15.74
C GLY A 524 13.18 -7.40 -16.78
N ARG A 525 13.22 -6.11 -17.13
CA ARG A 525 14.10 -5.55 -18.19
C ARG A 525 14.76 -4.26 -17.72
N PHE A 526 15.92 -3.94 -18.30
CA PHE A 526 16.63 -2.69 -18.06
C PHE A 526 16.34 -1.69 -19.17
N PHE A 527 16.18 -0.43 -18.80
CA PHE A 527 15.94 0.70 -19.69
C PHE A 527 16.87 1.84 -19.34
N TYR A 528 17.23 2.64 -20.35
CA TYR A 528 17.84 3.93 -20.13
C TYR A 528 16.93 5.04 -20.61
N HIS A 529 17.04 6.20 -19.96
CA HIS A 529 16.41 7.44 -20.38
C HIS A 529 17.46 8.54 -20.34
N LYS A 530 17.78 9.13 -21.49
CA LYS A 530 18.64 10.32 -21.58
C LYS A 530 17.83 11.53 -21.16
N GLY A 531 18.31 12.23 -20.13
CA GLY A 531 17.78 13.53 -19.81
C GLY A 531 18.42 14.61 -20.71
N SER A 532 18.00 15.86 -20.53
CA SER A 532 18.54 17.00 -21.30
C SER A 532 20.04 17.24 -21.10
N ASP A 533 20.58 16.76 -19.98
CA ASP A 533 22.01 16.78 -19.64
C ASP A 533 22.53 15.33 -19.55
N PRO A 534 23.71 14.98 -20.10
CA PRO A 534 24.34 13.68 -19.88
C PRO A 534 24.31 13.19 -18.42
N ALA A 535 24.51 14.08 -17.44
CA ALA A 535 24.47 13.74 -16.01
C ALA A 535 23.08 13.30 -15.51
N SER A 536 22.02 13.73 -16.21
CA SER A 536 20.63 13.37 -15.91
C SER A 536 20.16 12.08 -16.60
N THR A 537 21.06 11.39 -17.32
CA THR A 537 20.77 10.06 -17.88
C THR A 537 20.50 9.07 -16.76
N LYS A 538 19.39 8.34 -16.85
CA LYS A 538 18.94 7.37 -15.85
C LYS A 538 18.96 5.95 -16.41
N LEU A 539 19.38 5.02 -15.58
CA LEU A 539 19.20 3.59 -15.76
C LEU A 539 18.05 3.13 -14.86
N LYS A 540 17.10 2.38 -15.40
CA LYS A 540 15.91 1.89 -14.70
C LYS A 540 15.71 0.42 -14.96
N TYR A 541 15.50 -0.36 -13.92
CA TYR A 541 15.01 -1.72 -14.00
C TYR A 541 13.49 -1.71 -13.80
N LEU A 542 12.75 -2.29 -14.74
CA LEU A 542 11.32 -2.46 -14.68
C LEU A 542 10.98 -3.94 -14.50
N LEU A 543 10.29 -4.27 -13.42
CA LEU A 543 9.66 -5.57 -13.26
C LEU A 543 8.50 -5.70 -14.26
N LEU A 544 8.41 -6.85 -14.94
CA LEU A 544 7.34 -7.18 -15.88
C LEU A 544 6.40 -8.27 -15.31
N ASP A 545 6.93 -9.20 -14.50
CA ASP A 545 6.16 -10.28 -13.86
C ASP A 545 5.95 -10.03 -12.35
N PRO A 546 4.77 -9.57 -11.91
CA PRO A 546 4.47 -9.44 -10.48
C PRO A 546 4.11 -10.78 -9.80
N SER A 547 3.86 -11.86 -10.56
CA SER A 547 3.29 -13.09 -10.02
C SER A 547 4.21 -13.79 -9.02
N GLN A 548 5.52 -13.85 -9.29
CA GLN A 548 6.47 -14.57 -8.43
C GLN A 548 6.62 -13.93 -7.05
N HIS A 549 6.73 -12.59 -7.00
CA HIS A 549 6.83 -11.87 -5.73
C HIS A 549 5.58 -12.00 -4.86
N PHE A 550 4.40 -12.16 -5.48
CA PHE A 550 3.15 -12.35 -4.74
C PHE A 550 2.86 -13.82 -4.42
N ARG A 551 3.43 -14.76 -5.18
CA ARG A 551 3.21 -16.20 -5.05
C ARG A 551 3.51 -16.72 -3.65
N ASP A 552 4.60 -16.26 -3.03
CA ASP A 552 4.98 -16.65 -1.67
C ASP A 552 3.89 -16.36 -0.62
N ILE A 553 3.14 -15.27 -0.80
CA ILE A 553 2.04 -14.90 0.10
C ILE A 553 0.85 -15.82 -0.16
N VAL A 554 0.53 -16.08 -1.42
CA VAL A 554 -0.62 -16.88 -1.85
C VAL A 554 -0.46 -18.36 -1.51
N THR A 555 0.75 -18.90 -1.59
CA THR A 555 1.03 -20.31 -1.27
C THR A 555 1.11 -20.56 0.23
N ALA A 556 1.57 -19.60 1.01
CA ALA A 556 1.65 -19.72 2.46
C ALA A 556 0.31 -19.46 3.15
N ALA A 557 -0.44 -18.47 2.70
CA ALA A 557 -1.73 -18.08 3.28
C ALA A 557 -2.79 -19.16 3.11
N ARG A 558 -3.69 -19.25 4.10
CA ARG A 558 -4.92 -20.05 4.01
C ARG A 558 -5.82 -19.53 2.90
N SER A 559 -6.03 -18.21 2.86
CA SER A 559 -6.87 -17.54 1.89
C SER A 559 -6.35 -16.12 1.66
N VAL A 560 -6.40 -15.67 0.41
CA VAL A 560 -6.03 -14.31 0.00
C VAL A 560 -7.23 -13.65 -0.65
N ILE A 561 -7.70 -12.55 -0.05
CA ILE A 561 -8.85 -11.78 -0.52
C ILE A 561 -8.37 -10.44 -1.08
N LEU A 562 -8.61 -10.21 -2.36
CA LEU A 562 -8.42 -8.91 -3.01
C LEU A 562 -9.77 -8.19 -3.09
N CYS A 563 -9.89 -7.05 -2.41
CA CYS A 563 -11.11 -6.25 -2.46
C CYS A 563 -10.83 -4.82 -2.95
N GLY A 564 -11.67 -4.30 -3.84
CA GLY A 564 -11.49 -2.95 -4.37
C GLY A 564 -12.77 -2.32 -4.91
N GLY A 565 -12.79 -0.99 -4.97
CA GLY A 565 -13.92 -0.21 -5.50
C GLY A 565 -14.10 -0.30 -7.01
N THR A 566 -13.01 -0.53 -7.74
CA THR A 566 -12.93 -0.46 -9.21
C THR A 566 -11.99 -1.53 -9.74
N MET A 567 -12.28 -2.79 -9.41
CA MET A 567 -11.48 -3.94 -9.85
C MET A 567 -11.74 -4.30 -11.32
N SER A 568 -12.82 -3.79 -11.92
CA SER A 568 -13.11 -4.01 -13.35
C SER A 568 -12.12 -3.28 -14.27
N PRO A 569 -11.52 -3.96 -15.26
CA PRO A 569 -11.66 -5.39 -15.59
C PRO A 569 -10.82 -6.34 -14.71
N ILE A 570 -11.42 -7.47 -14.30
CA ILE A 570 -10.79 -8.47 -13.40
C ILE A 570 -9.76 -9.38 -14.11
N SER A 571 -9.82 -9.49 -15.44
CA SER A 571 -8.99 -10.42 -16.23
C SER A 571 -7.48 -10.20 -16.07
N ASP A 572 -7.04 -8.96 -15.82
CA ASP A 572 -5.63 -8.65 -15.58
C ASP A 572 -5.09 -9.33 -14.32
N TYR A 573 -5.89 -9.44 -13.25
CA TYR A 573 -5.46 -10.11 -12.01
C TYR A 573 -5.28 -11.61 -12.22
N LEU A 574 -6.18 -12.23 -13.00
CA LEU A 574 -6.10 -13.66 -13.31
C LEU A 574 -4.87 -13.98 -14.17
N SER A 575 -4.61 -13.17 -15.19
CA SER A 575 -3.53 -13.39 -16.15
C SER A 575 -2.14 -12.99 -15.61
N GLN A 576 -2.05 -11.95 -14.79
CA GLN A 576 -0.76 -11.41 -14.33
C GLN A 576 -0.40 -11.79 -12.89
N LEU A 577 -1.38 -11.95 -11.99
CA LEU A 577 -1.09 -12.22 -10.58
C LEU A 577 -1.30 -13.69 -10.20
N PHE A 578 -2.31 -14.33 -10.79
CA PHE A 578 -2.68 -15.72 -10.50
C PHE A 578 -2.60 -16.71 -11.68
N PRO A 579 -1.68 -16.56 -12.65
CA PRO A 579 -1.65 -17.43 -13.84
C PRO A 579 -1.38 -18.91 -13.51
N TYR A 580 -0.81 -19.19 -12.34
CA TYR A 580 -0.47 -20.54 -11.88
C TYR A 580 -1.60 -21.21 -11.08
N LEU A 581 -2.70 -20.51 -10.80
CA LEU A 581 -3.83 -21.06 -10.04
C LEU A 581 -4.93 -21.59 -10.96
N PRO A 582 -5.50 -22.76 -10.67
CA PRO A 582 -6.65 -23.25 -11.41
C PRO A 582 -7.89 -22.39 -11.10
N PRO A 583 -8.83 -22.21 -12.05
CA PRO A 583 -10.04 -21.42 -11.83
C PRO A 583 -10.88 -21.86 -10.63
N THR A 584 -10.82 -23.15 -10.25
CA THR A 584 -11.54 -23.71 -9.09
C THR A 584 -11.07 -23.16 -7.74
N LYS A 585 -9.82 -22.66 -7.67
CA LYS A 585 -9.26 -22.00 -6.48
C LYS A 585 -9.54 -20.51 -6.42
N ILE A 586 -10.18 -19.94 -7.44
CA ILE A 586 -10.46 -18.50 -7.53
C ILE A 586 -11.97 -18.27 -7.44
N THR A 587 -12.37 -17.36 -6.57
CA THR A 587 -13.77 -16.90 -6.44
C THR A 587 -13.83 -15.44 -6.82
N THR A 588 -14.77 -15.06 -7.69
CA THR A 588 -14.96 -13.66 -8.08
C THR A 588 -16.36 -13.19 -7.72
N LEU A 589 -16.49 -11.94 -7.31
CA LEU A 589 -17.78 -11.29 -7.04
C LEU A 589 -17.70 -9.84 -7.53
N SER A 590 -18.75 -9.36 -8.19
CA SER A 590 -18.91 -7.93 -8.50
C SER A 590 -20.27 -7.48 -8.01
N CYS A 591 -20.27 -6.58 -7.03
CA CYS A 591 -21.48 -6.05 -6.41
C CYS A 591 -22.04 -4.88 -7.23
N SER A 592 -23.37 -4.79 -7.33
CA SER A 592 -24.02 -3.57 -7.84
C SER A 592 -23.84 -2.40 -6.87
N HIS A 593 -24.06 -1.18 -7.34
CA HIS A 593 -24.00 0.00 -6.49
C HIS A 593 -25.28 0.13 -5.63
N VAL A 594 -25.19 0.77 -4.45
CA VAL A 594 -26.35 1.07 -3.58
C VAL A 594 -27.28 2.14 -4.15
N ILE A 595 -26.81 2.94 -5.12
CA ILE A 595 -27.61 4.06 -5.62
C ILE A 595 -28.73 3.54 -6.53
N PRO A 596 -29.92 4.15 -6.46
CA PRO A 596 -30.96 3.84 -7.42
C PRO A 596 -30.53 4.36 -8.81
N PRO A 597 -30.88 3.68 -9.92
CA PRO A 597 -30.56 4.15 -11.27
C PRO A 597 -31.09 5.56 -11.58
N SER A 598 -32.14 6.00 -10.89
CA SER A 598 -32.69 7.36 -10.98
C SER A 598 -31.79 8.46 -10.41
N ASN A 599 -30.75 8.11 -9.64
CA ASN A 599 -29.78 9.04 -9.08
C ASN A 599 -28.55 9.23 -9.97
N LEU A 600 -28.48 8.52 -11.08
CA LEU A 600 -27.35 8.57 -11.97
C LEU A 600 -27.79 8.95 -13.37
N TYR A 601 -27.13 9.97 -13.93
CA TYR A 601 -27.23 10.28 -15.35
C TYR A 601 -25.89 9.99 -16.01
N VAL A 602 -25.83 9.05 -16.96
CA VAL A 602 -24.60 8.72 -17.69
C VAL A 602 -24.83 8.87 -19.18
N THR A 603 -23.96 9.60 -19.86
CA THR A 603 -24.03 9.77 -21.31
C THR A 603 -22.65 9.80 -21.96
N THR A 604 -22.60 9.43 -23.23
CA THR A 604 -21.40 9.53 -24.09
C THR A 604 -21.62 10.61 -25.14
N LEU A 605 -20.69 11.55 -25.25
CA LEU A 605 -20.66 12.56 -26.30
C LEU A 605 -19.64 12.15 -27.37
N SER A 606 -20.14 11.68 -28.52
CA SER A 606 -19.33 11.30 -29.68
C SER A 606 -19.04 12.47 -30.62
N THR A 607 -19.89 13.50 -30.60
CA THR A 607 -19.81 14.68 -31.48
C THR A 607 -20.06 15.97 -30.70
N GLY A 608 -19.35 17.03 -31.09
CA GLY A 608 -19.54 18.38 -30.58
C GLY A 608 -20.53 19.19 -31.43
N PRO A 609 -20.69 20.50 -31.12
CA PRO A 609 -21.44 21.43 -31.95
C PRO A 609 -20.94 21.38 -33.39
N SER A 610 -21.87 21.50 -34.34
CA SER A 610 -21.60 21.38 -35.78
C SER A 610 -21.13 19.98 -36.24
N SER A 611 -21.52 18.92 -35.51
CA SER A 611 -21.23 17.51 -35.86
C SER A 611 -19.74 17.18 -35.94
N THR A 612 -18.89 17.95 -35.23
CA THR A 612 -17.45 17.68 -35.18
C THR A 612 -17.21 16.39 -34.38
N PRO A 613 -16.54 15.36 -34.92
CA PRO A 613 -16.30 14.13 -34.19
C PRO A 613 -15.30 14.34 -33.04
N PHE A 614 -15.69 13.95 -31.84
CA PHE A 614 -14.82 13.98 -30.66
C PHE A 614 -13.88 12.79 -30.64
N ASP A 615 -12.77 12.92 -31.36
CA ASP A 615 -11.67 11.97 -31.37
C ASP A 615 -10.43 12.56 -30.68
N PHE A 616 -10.25 12.28 -29.38
CA PHE A 616 -9.09 12.71 -28.62
C PHE A 616 -7.92 11.71 -28.73
N SER A 617 -7.73 11.10 -29.91
CA SER A 617 -6.54 10.30 -30.20
C SER A 617 -5.28 11.18 -30.23
N PHE A 618 -4.11 10.56 -30.07
CA PHE A 618 -2.83 11.29 -30.00
C PHE A 618 -2.62 12.23 -31.21
N THR A 619 -3.06 11.80 -32.40
CA THR A 619 -2.94 12.56 -33.65
C THR A 619 -3.88 13.76 -33.71
N ASN A 620 -5.10 13.64 -33.15
CA ASN A 620 -6.17 14.61 -33.36
C ASN A 620 -6.39 15.55 -32.16
N ARG A 621 -5.94 15.16 -30.96
CA ARG A 621 -6.26 15.85 -29.70
C ARG A 621 -5.77 17.30 -29.61
N THR A 622 -4.77 17.69 -30.39
CA THR A 622 -4.23 19.06 -30.44
C THR A 622 -4.86 19.92 -31.54
N SER A 623 -5.81 19.38 -32.31
CA SER A 623 -6.48 20.11 -33.38
C SER A 623 -7.25 21.33 -32.83
N PRO A 624 -7.02 22.56 -33.34
CA PRO A 624 -7.70 23.76 -32.88
C PRO A 624 -9.23 23.69 -33.00
N LEU A 625 -9.73 23.05 -34.07
CA LEU A 625 -11.17 22.85 -34.28
C LEU A 625 -11.78 22.01 -33.17
N LEU A 626 -11.10 20.93 -32.77
CA LEU A 626 -11.57 20.01 -31.74
C LEU A 626 -11.53 20.67 -30.35
N LEU A 627 -10.47 21.43 -30.05
CA LEU A 627 -10.36 22.20 -28.81
C LEU A 627 -11.42 23.30 -28.69
N THR A 628 -11.74 23.97 -29.80
CA THR A 628 -12.80 24.99 -29.88
C THR A 628 -14.19 24.36 -29.73
N SER A 629 -14.42 23.23 -30.40
CA SER A 629 -15.67 22.46 -30.28
C SER A 629 -15.89 21.95 -28.85
N LEU A 630 -14.83 21.48 -28.18
CA LEU A 630 -14.88 21.11 -26.76
C LEU A 630 -15.25 22.29 -25.86
N ALA A 631 -14.59 23.45 -26.03
CA ALA A 631 -14.92 24.66 -25.27
C ALA A 631 -16.38 25.09 -25.46
N THR A 632 -16.85 25.12 -26.71
CA THR A 632 -18.24 25.48 -27.05
C THR A 632 -19.23 24.49 -26.43
N THR A 633 -18.89 23.19 -26.38
CA THR A 633 -19.71 22.18 -25.70
C THR A 633 -19.81 22.45 -24.21
N LEU A 634 -18.69 22.77 -23.56
CA LEU A 634 -18.69 23.09 -22.13
C LEU A 634 -19.49 24.36 -21.83
N LEU A 635 -19.41 25.38 -22.69
CA LEU A 635 -20.24 26.59 -22.56
C LEU A 635 -21.74 26.29 -22.65
N HIS A 636 -22.15 25.27 -23.41
CA HIS A 636 -23.54 24.81 -23.44
C HIS A 636 -23.92 23.90 -22.28
N LEU A 637 -22.99 23.12 -21.70
CA LEU A 637 -23.31 22.17 -20.63
C LEU A 637 -23.29 22.80 -19.23
N LEU A 638 -22.27 23.61 -18.94
CA LEU A 638 -22.00 24.15 -17.60
C LEU A 638 -23.11 25.04 -17.01
N PRO A 639 -23.90 25.81 -17.79
CA PRO A 639 -25.03 26.56 -17.25
C PRO A 639 -26.09 25.67 -16.58
N HIS A 640 -26.20 24.41 -17.00
CA HIS A 640 -27.22 23.47 -16.53
C HIS A 640 -26.70 22.48 -15.48
N THR A 641 -25.41 22.55 -15.12
CA THR A 641 -24.84 21.73 -14.04
C THR A 641 -24.87 22.50 -12.72
N PRO A 642 -25.57 22.01 -11.68
CA PRO A 642 -25.53 22.64 -10.37
C PRO A 642 -24.19 22.38 -9.67
N ASP A 643 -23.82 23.27 -8.74
CA ASP A 643 -22.71 23.07 -7.79
C ASP A 643 -21.37 22.65 -8.44
N GLY A 644 -20.64 21.70 -7.86
CA GLY A 644 -19.32 21.27 -8.31
C GLY A 644 -19.34 20.47 -9.61
N THR A 645 -18.65 20.98 -10.64
CA THR A 645 -18.35 20.25 -11.88
C THR A 645 -16.85 19.98 -12.00
N ILE A 646 -16.48 18.74 -12.32
CA ILE A 646 -15.08 18.30 -12.42
C ILE A 646 -14.80 17.84 -13.84
N LEU A 647 -13.75 18.39 -14.46
CA LEU A 647 -13.25 17.97 -15.76
C LEU A 647 -11.96 17.19 -15.58
N PHE A 648 -11.98 15.92 -15.98
CA PHE A 648 -10.81 15.07 -15.99
C PHE A 648 -10.17 15.03 -17.38
N PHE A 649 -8.88 15.35 -17.42
CA PHE A 649 -8.04 15.26 -18.62
C PHE A 649 -7.06 14.09 -18.54
N PRO A 650 -6.60 13.54 -19.69
CA PRO A 650 -5.70 12.38 -19.72
C PRO A 650 -4.30 12.63 -19.13
N SER A 651 -3.79 13.86 -19.19
CA SER A 651 -2.45 14.21 -18.68
C SER A 651 -2.33 15.70 -18.38
N TYR A 652 -1.40 16.07 -17.49
CA TYR A 652 -1.06 17.47 -17.21
C TYR A 652 -0.58 18.20 -18.47
N SER A 653 0.26 17.55 -19.29
CA SER A 653 0.73 18.14 -20.56
C SER A 653 -0.41 18.47 -21.54
N TYR A 654 -1.44 17.61 -21.57
CA TYR A 654 -2.59 17.86 -22.42
C TYR A 654 -3.47 18.97 -21.83
N LEU A 655 -3.69 18.97 -20.52
CA LEU A 655 -4.40 20.05 -19.83
C LEU A 655 -3.74 21.42 -20.11
N ASP A 656 -2.41 21.51 -20.00
CA ASP A 656 -1.66 22.74 -20.29
C ASP A 656 -1.85 23.20 -21.75
N THR A 657 -1.87 22.25 -22.70
CA THR A 657 -2.11 22.53 -24.12
C THR A 657 -3.52 23.10 -24.35
N VAL A 658 -4.53 22.46 -23.74
CA VAL A 658 -5.94 22.89 -23.82
C VAL A 658 -6.10 24.30 -23.23
N LEU A 659 -5.56 24.53 -22.03
CA LEU A 659 -5.63 25.83 -21.35
C LEU A 659 -4.94 26.93 -22.14
N THR A 660 -3.78 26.64 -22.75
CA THR A 660 -3.07 27.59 -23.61
C THR A 660 -3.91 27.98 -24.82
N SER A 661 -4.48 27.01 -25.52
CA SER A 661 -5.38 27.26 -26.66
C SER A 661 -6.62 28.08 -26.26
N TRP A 662 -7.24 27.77 -25.12
CA TRP A 662 -8.43 28.47 -24.64
C TRP A 662 -8.16 29.88 -24.11
N ARG A 663 -6.93 30.17 -23.67
CA ARG A 663 -6.49 31.53 -23.37
C ARG A 663 -6.39 32.38 -24.63
N HIS A 664 -5.80 31.83 -25.70
CA HIS A 664 -5.68 32.54 -26.98
C HIS A 664 -7.01 32.83 -27.66
N THR A 665 -8.00 31.95 -27.48
CA THR A 665 -9.33 32.06 -28.11
C THR A 665 -10.39 32.68 -27.19
N SER A 666 -9.99 33.20 -26.02
CA SER A 666 -10.86 33.80 -24.99
C SER A 666 -11.94 32.89 -24.39
N HIS A 667 -12.03 31.62 -24.79
CA HIS A 667 -12.98 30.65 -24.22
C HIS A 667 -12.74 30.42 -22.72
N LEU A 668 -11.50 30.45 -22.23
CA LEU A 668 -11.22 30.26 -20.81
C LEU A 668 -11.88 31.36 -19.96
N SER A 669 -11.82 32.61 -20.42
CA SER A 669 -12.45 33.75 -19.74
C SER A 669 -13.99 33.63 -19.74
N GLN A 670 -14.57 33.08 -20.81
CA GLN A 670 -16.01 32.79 -20.88
C GLN A 670 -16.42 31.67 -19.90
N LEU A 671 -15.59 30.62 -19.75
CA LEU A 671 -15.86 29.57 -18.76
C LEU A 671 -15.74 30.11 -17.33
N GLN A 672 -14.76 30.97 -17.07
CA GLN A 672 -14.55 31.63 -15.78
C GLN A 672 -15.67 32.59 -15.38
N SER A 673 -16.32 33.24 -16.36
CA SER A 673 -17.47 34.11 -16.07
C SER A 673 -18.70 33.30 -15.63
N LEU A 674 -18.90 32.11 -16.23
CA LEU A 674 -19.95 31.17 -15.82
C LEU A 674 -19.70 30.64 -14.40
N LYS A 675 -18.54 30.02 -14.16
CA LYS A 675 -18.19 29.39 -12.88
C LYS A 675 -16.74 29.71 -12.46
N PRO A 676 -16.50 30.01 -11.16
CA PRO A 676 -15.15 30.09 -10.61
C PRO A 676 -14.35 28.83 -10.94
N THR A 677 -13.16 29.02 -11.51
CA THR A 677 -12.36 27.95 -12.09
C THR A 677 -11.10 27.68 -11.26
N PHE A 678 -10.86 26.41 -10.95
CA PHE A 678 -9.70 25.91 -10.22
C PHE A 678 -8.95 24.90 -11.08
N ILE A 679 -7.63 24.97 -11.11
CA ILE A 679 -6.80 24.18 -12.03
C ILE A 679 -5.73 23.43 -11.25
N ASP A 680 -5.77 22.11 -11.33
CA ASP A 680 -4.73 21.24 -10.79
C ASP A 680 -3.46 21.29 -11.65
N SER A 681 -2.33 21.60 -11.04
CA SER A 681 -1.03 21.70 -11.70
C SER A 681 0.04 20.90 -10.96
N ARG A 682 1.09 20.49 -11.69
CA ARG A 682 2.17 19.69 -11.10
C ARG A 682 2.87 20.47 -9.99
N GLY A 683 2.81 19.93 -8.77
CA GLY A 683 3.47 20.51 -7.59
C GLY A 683 2.62 21.53 -6.80
N ALA A 684 1.38 21.81 -7.22
CA ALA A 684 0.49 22.67 -6.46
C ALA A 684 0.11 22.05 -5.09
N ASN A 685 -0.20 22.92 -4.13
CA ASN A 685 -0.78 22.50 -2.85
C ASN A 685 -2.24 22.09 -3.08
N THR A 686 -2.43 20.80 -3.32
CA THR A 686 -3.72 20.17 -3.62
C THR A 686 -4.77 20.42 -2.53
N ASP A 687 -4.37 20.42 -1.26
CA ASP A 687 -5.29 20.63 -0.13
C ASP A 687 -5.81 22.07 -0.09
N ALA A 688 -4.97 23.05 -0.40
CA ALA A 688 -5.40 24.45 -0.50
C ALA A 688 -6.41 24.64 -1.63
N LEU A 689 -6.09 24.11 -2.82
CA LEU A 689 -6.96 24.17 -3.99
C LEU A 689 -8.35 23.57 -3.72
N LEU A 690 -8.41 22.43 -3.04
CA LEU A 690 -9.68 21.78 -2.68
C LEU A 690 -10.50 22.59 -1.68
N ARG A 691 -9.84 23.19 -0.68
CA ARG A 691 -10.53 24.08 0.27
C ARG A 691 -11.13 25.26 -0.45
N ASP A 692 -10.40 25.89 -1.35
CA ASP A 692 -10.88 27.05 -2.09
C ASP A 692 -12.03 26.67 -3.04
N TYR A 693 -11.93 25.51 -3.70
CA TYR A 693 -12.99 24.94 -4.52
C TYR A 693 -14.26 24.66 -3.70
N ALA A 694 -14.13 24.00 -2.55
CA ALA A 694 -15.24 23.72 -1.66
C ALA A 694 -15.89 25.00 -1.14
N ASN A 695 -15.09 26.01 -0.77
CA ASN A 695 -15.58 27.31 -0.33
C ASN A 695 -16.38 28.01 -1.42
N ALA A 696 -15.91 27.98 -2.67
CA ALA A 696 -16.61 28.58 -3.81
C ALA A 696 -18.00 27.94 -4.06
N ILE A 697 -18.14 26.63 -3.85
CA ILE A 697 -19.42 25.92 -4.00
C ILE A 697 -20.41 26.28 -2.89
N HIS A 698 -19.92 26.46 -1.66
CA HIS A 698 -20.76 26.74 -0.49
C HIS A 698 -21.08 28.23 -0.29
N GLN A 699 -20.72 29.11 -1.23
CA GLN A 699 -21.00 30.54 -1.12
C GLN A 699 -22.50 30.85 -1.02
N PRO A 700 -22.98 31.46 0.09
CA PRO A 700 -24.42 31.72 0.29
C PRO A 700 -25.00 32.75 -0.68
N SER A 701 -24.17 33.64 -1.22
CA SER A 701 -24.58 34.77 -2.07
C SER A 701 -24.98 34.35 -3.48
N THR A 702 -24.51 33.21 -3.98
CA THR A 702 -24.87 32.66 -5.30
C THR A 702 -25.16 31.17 -5.20
N PRO A 703 -26.31 30.78 -4.61
CA PRO A 703 -26.66 29.36 -4.45
C PRO A 703 -26.69 28.68 -5.83
N HIS A 704 -26.09 27.50 -5.90
CA HIS A 704 -26.05 26.65 -7.10
C HIS A 704 -25.31 27.19 -8.33
N ARG A 705 -24.68 28.38 -8.25
CA ARG A 705 -23.72 28.82 -9.27
C ARG A 705 -22.59 27.81 -9.44
N GLY A 706 -22.13 27.24 -8.32
CA GLY A 706 -21.16 26.15 -8.31
C GLY A 706 -19.74 26.58 -8.72
N ALA A 707 -18.87 25.59 -8.95
CA ALA A 707 -17.47 25.81 -9.31
C ALA A 707 -16.97 24.75 -10.31
N LEU A 708 -15.93 25.12 -11.05
CA LEU A 708 -15.32 24.29 -12.09
C LEU A 708 -13.91 23.86 -11.67
N LEU A 709 -13.65 22.56 -11.64
CA LEU A 709 -12.34 21.99 -11.31
C LEU A 709 -11.74 21.27 -12.52
N PHE A 710 -10.60 21.74 -12.99
CA PHE A 710 -9.76 21.05 -13.97
C PHE A 710 -8.79 20.13 -13.24
N SER A 711 -8.87 18.83 -13.53
CA SER A 711 -8.03 17.81 -12.91
C SER A 711 -7.54 16.80 -13.96
N VAL A 712 -6.61 15.95 -13.54
CA VAL A 712 -5.95 14.96 -14.39
C VAL A 712 -6.21 13.55 -13.84
N ILE A 713 -6.53 12.62 -14.73
CA ILE A 713 -6.70 11.21 -14.39
C ILE A 713 -5.34 10.62 -13.98
N GLY A 714 -5.28 9.91 -12.85
CA GLY A 714 -4.04 9.44 -12.24
C GLY A 714 -3.27 10.52 -11.46
N GLY A 715 -3.82 11.75 -11.37
CA GLY A 715 -3.32 12.79 -10.48
C GLY A 715 -3.78 12.60 -9.04
N LYS A 716 -3.16 13.32 -8.09
CA LYS A 716 -3.46 13.23 -6.64
C LYS A 716 -4.95 13.42 -6.33
N LEU A 717 -5.60 14.37 -7.01
CA LEU A 717 -7.03 14.67 -6.87
C LEU A 717 -7.94 13.51 -7.30
N SER A 718 -7.56 12.76 -8.34
CA SER A 718 -8.36 11.65 -8.88
C SER A 718 -8.21 10.34 -8.07
N GLU A 719 -7.09 10.18 -7.35
CA GLU A 719 -6.82 8.98 -6.56
C GLU A 719 -7.17 9.15 -5.07
N GLY A 720 -6.84 10.29 -4.46
CA GLY A 720 -6.81 10.43 -3.00
C GLY A 720 -8.03 11.10 -2.35
N ILE A 721 -8.91 11.72 -3.15
CA ILE A 721 -9.95 12.61 -2.62
C ILE A 721 -11.36 12.16 -3.01
N ASN A 722 -12.30 12.45 -2.11
CA ASN A 722 -13.71 12.14 -2.26
C ASN A 722 -14.49 13.41 -2.59
N PHE A 723 -15.18 13.42 -3.73
CA PHE A 723 -16.05 14.53 -4.15
C PHE A 723 -17.50 14.21 -3.81
N SER A 724 -17.85 14.25 -2.53
CA SER A 724 -19.20 13.91 -2.06
C SER A 724 -20.19 15.06 -2.29
N ASP A 725 -21.45 14.70 -2.53
CA ASP A 725 -22.58 15.62 -2.58
C ASP A 725 -22.35 16.79 -3.56
N ARG A 726 -22.43 18.02 -3.04
CA ARG A 726 -22.29 19.27 -3.81
C ARG A 726 -20.91 19.44 -4.43
N LEU A 727 -19.89 18.75 -3.93
CA LEU A 727 -18.52 18.84 -4.45
C LEU A 727 -18.36 18.18 -5.82
N GLY A 728 -19.29 17.32 -6.24
CA GLY A 728 -19.19 16.59 -7.51
C GLY A 728 -20.55 16.22 -8.09
N ARG A 729 -21.37 17.19 -8.50
CA ARG A 729 -22.67 16.90 -9.14
C ARG A 729 -22.56 16.55 -10.62
N CYS A 730 -21.47 16.94 -11.27
CA CYS A 730 -21.18 16.59 -12.65
C CYS A 730 -19.70 16.25 -12.83
N VAL A 731 -19.42 15.12 -13.48
CA VAL A 731 -18.08 14.74 -13.91
C VAL A 731 -18.03 14.56 -15.40
N ILE A 732 -17.09 15.26 -16.02
CA ILE A 732 -16.85 15.24 -17.45
C ILE A 732 -15.46 14.65 -17.69
N VAL A 733 -15.39 13.50 -18.36
CA VAL A 733 -14.13 12.85 -18.70
C VAL A 733 -13.81 13.18 -20.16
N VAL A 734 -12.78 13.99 -20.37
CA VAL A 734 -12.36 14.44 -21.71
C VAL A 734 -11.31 13.50 -22.26
N GLY A 735 -11.64 12.81 -23.36
CA GLY A 735 -10.76 11.82 -23.95
C GLY A 735 -10.53 10.60 -23.06
N MET A 736 -9.46 9.85 -23.36
CA MET A 736 -9.12 8.60 -22.69
C MET A 736 -7.63 8.61 -22.29
N PRO A 737 -7.26 8.20 -21.06
CA PRO A 737 -5.88 8.18 -20.55
C PRO A 737 -5.08 7.00 -21.09
N TRP A 738 -4.85 6.98 -22.41
CA TRP A 738 -4.03 5.96 -23.04
C TRP A 738 -2.57 6.10 -22.64
N PRO A 739 -1.90 5.00 -22.21
CA PRO A 739 -0.46 4.97 -22.06
C PRO A 739 0.25 5.36 -23.36
N ASN A 740 1.41 5.98 -23.26
CA ASN A 740 2.18 6.35 -24.44
C ASN A 740 2.73 5.08 -25.12
N PRO A 741 2.30 4.72 -26.34
CA PRO A 741 2.71 3.49 -26.99
C PRO A 741 4.18 3.51 -27.44
N ASN A 742 4.80 4.69 -27.47
CA ASN A 742 6.15 4.84 -28.01
C ASN A 742 7.24 4.56 -26.97
N THR A 743 6.92 4.59 -25.68
CA THR A 743 7.92 4.41 -24.63
C THR A 743 8.48 2.99 -24.65
N ALA A 744 9.78 2.88 -24.42
CA ALA A 744 10.47 1.58 -24.41
C ALA A 744 9.87 0.66 -23.34
N GLU A 745 9.57 1.22 -22.15
CA GLU A 745 8.91 0.51 -21.04
C GLU A 745 7.57 -0.11 -21.45
N TRP A 746 6.73 0.66 -22.15
CA TRP A 746 5.42 0.18 -22.55
C TRP A 746 5.50 -0.89 -23.63
N LYS A 747 6.39 -0.71 -24.62
CA LYS A 747 6.63 -1.71 -25.67
C LYS A 747 7.09 -3.04 -25.08
N ALA A 748 8.04 -3.01 -24.15
CA ALA A 748 8.51 -4.21 -23.47
C ALA A 748 7.41 -4.89 -22.66
N ARG A 749 6.60 -4.10 -21.93
CA ARG A 749 5.44 -4.63 -21.19
C ARG A 749 4.41 -5.26 -22.12
N MET A 750 4.10 -4.66 -23.26
CA MET A 750 3.19 -5.24 -24.25
C MET A 750 3.77 -6.53 -24.83
N GLY A 751 5.06 -6.53 -25.17
CA GLY A 751 5.77 -7.71 -25.69
C GLY A 751 5.70 -8.89 -24.71
N TYR A 752 5.93 -8.63 -23.42
CA TYR A 752 5.84 -9.63 -22.37
C TYR A 752 4.42 -10.22 -22.22
N ILE A 753 3.39 -9.36 -22.20
CA ILE A 753 1.99 -9.82 -22.12
C ILE A 753 1.63 -10.70 -23.31
N GLU A 754 2.12 -10.33 -24.50
CA GLU A 754 1.87 -11.06 -25.73
C GLU A 754 2.60 -12.42 -25.75
N GLU A 755 3.85 -12.46 -25.27
CA GLU A 755 4.63 -13.69 -25.09
C GLU A 755 3.92 -14.67 -24.14
N ARG A 756 3.43 -14.18 -22.99
CA ARG A 756 2.64 -15.00 -22.05
C ARG A 756 1.35 -15.52 -22.69
N ALA A 757 0.63 -14.67 -23.42
CA ALA A 757 -0.61 -15.09 -24.08
C ALA A 757 -0.35 -16.21 -25.09
N LYS A 758 0.80 -16.17 -25.78
CA LYS A 758 1.25 -17.23 -26.68
C LYS A 758 1.56 -18.53 -25.94
N GLU A 759 2.25 -18.47 -24.80
CA GLU A 759 2.54 -19.63 -23.96
C GLU A 759 1.26 -20.30 -23.40
N VAL A 760 0.31 -19.49 -22.92
CA VAL A 760 -0.97 -19.97 -22.40
C VAL A 760 -1.80 -20.64 -23.51
N ALA A 761 -1.86 -20.04 -24.70
CA ALA A 761 -2.54 -20.63 -25.84
C ALA A 761 -1.88 -21.94 -26.32
N ALA A 762 -0.55 -22.04 -26.23
CA ALA A 762 0.18 -23.27 -26.58
C ALA A 762 -0.07 -24.41 -25.57
N SER A 763 -0.33 -24.08 -24.30
CA SER A 763 -0.57 -25.05 -23.23
C SER A 763 -2.05 -25.41 -23.03
N THR A 764 -2.98 -24.61 -23.57
CA THR A 764 -4.43 -24.79 -23.38
C THR A 764 -5.08 -25.37 -24.64
N PRO A 765 -5.61 -26.61 -24.61
CA PRO A 765 -6.26 -27.23 -25.77
C PRO A 765 -7.45 -26.40 -26.27
N GLY A 766 -7.44 -26.04 -27.56
CA GLY A 766 -8.55 -25.33 -28.22
C GLY A 766 -8.48 -23.79 -28.18
N GLN A 767 -7.54 -23.20 -27.44
CA GLN A 767 -7.35 -21.74 -27.42
C GLN A 767 -6.38 -21.30 -28.52
N LYS A 768 -6.88 -20.49 -29.48
CA LYS A 768 -6.03 -19.91 -30.53
C LYS A 768 -5.41 -18.60 -30.07
N TYR A 769 -4.09 -18.49 -30.21
CA TYR A 769 -3.39 -17.22 -30.04
C TYR A 769 -3.64 -16.30 -31.23
N VAL A 770 -4.02 -15.06 -30.96
CA VAL A 770 -4.22 -14.01 -31.97
C VAL A 770 -3.22 -12.88 -31.69
N PRO A 771 -2.25 -12.63 -32.59
CA PRO A 771 -1.24 -11.60 -32.39
C PRO A 771 -1.83 -10.21 -32.12
N GLY A 772 -1.35 -9.57 -31.07
CA GLY A 772 -1.69 -8.21 -30.64
C GLY A 772 -3.00 -8.10 -29.86
N GLN A 773 -3.76 -9.19 -29.70
CA GLN A 773 -5.04 -9.14 -28.98
C GLN A 773 -4.83 -8.90 -27.48
N ALA A 774 -3.91 -9.62 -26.85
CA ALA A 774 -3.68 -9.53 -25.40
C ALA A 774 -3.08 -8.15 -25.04
N ALA A 775 -2.09 -7.69 -25.80
CA ALA A 775 -1.53 -6.35 -25.61
C ALA A 775 -2.60 -5.24 -25.75
N ARG A 776 -3.48 -5.33 -26.76
CA ARG A 776 -4.57 -4.36 -26.94
C ARG A 776 -5.58 -4.41 -25.79
N GLU A 777 -5.97 -5.61 -25.37
CA GLU A 777 -6.91 -5.78 -24.26
C GLU A 777 -6.36 -5.16 -22.97
N PHE A 778 -5.09 -5.41 -22.68
CA PHE A 778 -4.41 -4.86 -21.50
C PHE A 778 -4.28 -3.33 -21.55
N ALA A 779 -3.95 -2.75 -22.71
CA ALA A 779 -3.90 -1.30 -22.90
C ALA A 779 -5.27 -0.65 -22.65
N GLU A 780 -6.34 -1.26 -23.18
CA GLU A 780 -7.71 -0.84 -22.94
C GLU A 780 -8.11 -0.99 -21.45
N ASN A 781 -7.69 -2.07 -20.78
CA ASN A 781 -7.97 -2.31 -19.35
C ASN A 781 -7.28 -1.28 -18.46
N THR A 782 -6.01 -0.98 -18.74
CA THR A 782 -5.23 0.06 -18.04
C THR A 782 -5.91 1.42 -18.14
N CYS A 783 -6.32 1.80 -19.36
CA CYS A 783 -7.01 3.04 -19.64
C CYS A 783 -8.36 3.13 -18.89
N MET A 784 -9.19 2.08 -18.99
CA MET A 784 -10.51 2.08 -18.37
C MET A 784 -10.48 1.97 -16.85
N ARG A 785 -9.50 1.29 -16.25
CA ARG A 785 -9.31 1.27 -14.80
C ARG A 785 -9.10 2.67 -14.24
N ALA A 786 -8.25 3.48 -14.89
CA ALA A 786 -7.98 4.86 -14.51
C ALA A 786 -9.24 5.76 -14.63
N VAL A 787 -10.01 5.59 -15.71
CA VAL A 787 -11.30 6.29 -15.89
C VAL A 787 -12.32 5.89 -14.82
N ASN A 788 -12.48 4.59 -14.57
CA ASN A 788 -13.40 4.05 -13.59
C ASN A 788 -13.07 4.54 -12.17
N GLN A 789 -11.78 4.61 -11.84
CA GLN A 789 -11.30 5.11 -10.56
C GLN A 789 -11.68 6.58 -10.36
N ALA A 790 -11.47 7.44 -11.37
CA ALA A 790 -11.83 8.85 -11.30
C ALA A 790 -13.35 9.05 -11.14
N ILE A 791 -14.16 8.31 -11.91
CA ILE A 791 -15.63 8.36 -11.84
C ILE A 791 -16.15 7.85 -10.49
N GLY A 792 -15.56 6.78 -9.96
CA GLY A 792 -15.93 6.21 -8.67
C GLY A 792 -15.71 7.14 -7.47
N ARG A 793 -15.08 8.33 -7.67
CA ARG A 793 -14.85 9.28 -6.58
C ARG A 793 -16.06 10.13 -6.20
N VAL A 794 -17.04 10.18 -7.08
CA VAL A 794 -18.13 11.18 -7.11
C VAL A 794 -19.35 10.74 -6.29
N ILE A 795 -19.56 9.44 -6.16
CA ILE A 795 -20.76 8.89 -5.53
C ILE A 795 -20.38 8.17 -4.25
N ARG A 796 -21.01 8.51 -3.12
CA ARG A 796 -20.57 8.05 -1.80
C ARG A 796 -21.60 7.39 -0.90
N HIS A 797 -22.90 7.58 -1.13
CA HIS A 797 -23.94 6.90 -0.35
C HIS A 797 -25.20 6.69 -1.18
N GLY A 798 -26.15 5.91 -0.66
CA GLY A 798 -27.38 5.56 -1.38
C GLY A 798 -28.24 6.75 -1.81
N GLY A 799 -28.22 7.84 -1.02
CA GLY A 799 -28.92 9.09 -1.35
C GLY A 799 -28.19 10.03 -2.33
N ASP A 800 -26.94 9.74 -2.69
CA ASP A 800 -26.13 10.63 -3.52
C ASP A 800 -26.56 10.55 -4.99
N TRP A 801 -26.29 11.61 -5.76
CA TRP A 801 -26.63 11.70 -7.18
C TRP A 801 -25.61 12.53 -7.96
N ALA A 802 -25.34 12.11 -9.21
CA ALA A 802 -24.38 12.76 -10.08
C ALA A 802 -24.69 12.52 -11.57
N GLY A 803 -24.21 13.44 -12.40
CA GLY A 803 -24.13 13.28 -13.85
C GLY A 803 -22.70 12.93 -14.27
N ILE A 804 -22.56 11.98 -15.20
CA ILE A 804 -21.29 11.55 -15.78
C ILE A 804 -21.38 11.71 -17.29
N VAL A 805 -20.47 12.50 -17.86
CA VAL A 805 -20.39 12.77 -19.29
C VAL A 805 -19.04 12.29 -19.81
N LEU A 806 -19.06 11.27 -20.67
CA LEU A 806 -17.85 10.71 -21.28
C LEU A 806 -17.67 11.32 -22.68
N VAL A 807 -16.63 12.15 -22.86
CA VAL A 807 -16.42 12.95 -24.05
C VAL A 807 -15.32 12.32 -24.91
N ASP A 808 -15.70 11.33 -25.71
CA ASP A 808 -14.89 10.72 -26.78
C ASP A 808 -15.77 9.70 -27.55
N ARG A 809 -15.71 9.67 -28.87
CA ARG A 809 -16.44 8.68 -29.69
C ARG A 809 -16.06 7.23 -29.36
N ARG A 810 -14.85 6.99 -28.86
CA ARG A 810 -14.36 5.63 -28.51
C ARG A 810 -15.11 5.02 -27.33
N TYR A 811 -15.72 5.83 -26.45
CA TYR A 811 -16.60 5.32 -25.40
C TYR A 811 -17.90 4.68 -25.95
N GLY A 812 -18.25 4.93 -27.21
CA GLY A 812 -19.37 4.28 -27.89
C GLY A 812 -19.11 2.82 -28.30
N ARG A 813 -17.84 2.39 -28.37
CA ARG A 813 -17.48 1.02 -28.79
C ARG A 813 -17.93 0.00 -27.74
N GLU A 814 -18.54 -1.10 -28.16
CA GLU A 814 -19.04 -2.14 -27.24
C GLU A 814 -17.96 -2.70 -26.31
N VAL A 815 -16.74 -2.91 -26.82
CA VAL A 815 -15.61 -3.39 -26.02
C VAL A 815 -15.27 -2.43 -24.88
N VAL A 816 -15.29 -1.12 -25.14
CA VAL A 816 -15.00 -0.09 -24.12
C VAL A 816 -16.16 0.04 -23.14
N ARG A 817 -17.40 0.00 -23.65
CA ARG A 817 -18.62 -0.01 -22.80
C ARG A 817 -18.62 -1.21 -21.86
N GLY A 818 -18.19 -2.39 -22.32
CA GLY A 818 -18.10 -3.61 -21.52
C GLY A 818 -17.13 -3.52 -20.34
N LYS A 819 -16.13 -2.63 -20.40
CA LYS A 819 -15.12 -2.41 -19.35
C LYS A 819 -15.56 -1.42 -18.28
N LEU A 820 -16.68 -0.72 -18.47
CA LEU A 820 -17.29 0.13 -17.44
C LEU A 820 -17.95 -0.74 -16.35
N PRO A 821 -17.95 -0.30 -15.08
CA PRO A 821 -18.66 -0.94 -14.00
C PRO A 821 -20.14 -1.16 -14.34
N GLY A 822 -20.72 -2.28 -13.87
CA GLY A 822 -22.11 -2.64 -14.20
C GLY A 822 -23.12 -1.55 -13.86
N TRP A 823 -22.91 -0.82 -12.76
CA TRP A 823 -23.78 0.27 -12.33
C TRP A 823 -23.72 1.52 -13.24
N ILE A 824 -22.59 1.78 -13.90
CA ILE A 824 -22.47 2.84 -14.92
C ILE A 824 -23.09 2.38 -16.24
N ARG A 825 -22.83 1.12 -16.63
CA ARG A 825 -23.41 0.51 -17.84
C ARG A 825 -24.94 0.55 -17.84
N GLY A 826 -25.57 0.27 -16.71
CA GLY A 826 -27.04 0.36 -16.59
C GLY A 826 -27.61 1.77 -16.79
N GLY A 827 -26.80 2.81 -16.56
CA GLY A 827 -27.15 4.22 -16.79
C GLY A 827 -26.95 4.69 -18.23
N LEU A 828 -26.12 4.01 -19.02
CA LEU A 828 -25.87 4.28 -20.44
C LEU A 828 -27.05 3.81 -21.30
N LYS A 829 -28.18 4.53 -21.25
CA LYS A 829 -29.35 4.27 -22.10
C LYS A 829 -29.28 5.10 -23.39
N GLY A 830 -29.17 4.43 -24.53
CA GLY A 830 -29.34 5.02 -25.86
C GLY A 830 -28.11 5.00 -26.78
N GLY A 831 -28.35 5.38 -28.04
CA GLY A 831 -27.35 5.56 -29.10
C GLY A 831 -26.53 6.85 -28.93
N GLU A 832 -25.78 7.24 -29.96
CA GLU A 832 -25.03 8.49 -29.96
C GLU A 832 -25.97 9.70 -29.84
N LYS A 833 -25.71 10.57 -28.87
CA LYS A 833 -26.52 11.78 -28.60
C LYS A 833 -25.78 13.03 -29.00
N GLY A 834 -26.49 13.97 -29.61
CA GLY A 834 -25.96 15.31 -29.87
C GLY A 834 -25.94 16.18 -28.61
N VAL A 835 -25.14 17.24 -28.61
CA VAL A 835 -24.98 18.15 -27.46
C VAL A 835 -26.32 18.72 -26.98
N GLY A 836 -27.21 19.14 -27.89
CA GLY A 836 -28.51 19.69 -27.53
C GLY A 836 -29.46 18.68 -26.85
N GLU A 837 -29.35 17.40 -27.19
CA GLU A 837 -30.12 16.34 -26.52
C GLU A 837 -29.58 16.10 -25.11
N VAL A 838 -28.25 16.05 -24.95
CA VAL A 838 -27.59 15.89 -23.65
C VAL A 838 -27.93 17.04 -22.70
N VAL A 839 -27.93 18.29 -23.19
CA VAL A 839 -28.34 19.45 -22.40
C VAL A 839 -29.77 19.28 -21.87
N ARG A 840 -30.72 18.95 -22.74
CA ARG A 840 -32.13 18.77 -22.37
C ARG A 840 -32.34 17.68 -21.32
N GLU A 841 -31.62 16.56 -21.46
CA GLU A 841 -31.70 15.47 -20.49
C GLU A 841 -31.07 15.83 -19.15
N MET A 842 -29.94 16.55 -19.16
CA MET A 842 -29.28 17.05 -17.95
C MET A 842 -30.18 18.04 -17.20
N GLU A 843 -30.79 18.99 -17.91
CA GLU A 843 -31.77 19.91 -17.32
C GLU A 843 -32.92 19.15 -16.65
N GLY A 844 -33.48 18.15 -17.33
CA GLY A 844 -34.54 17.33 -16.77
C GLY A 844 -34.08 16.54 -15.53
N PHE A 845 -32.89 15.96 -15.57
CA PHE A 845 -32.32 15.19 -14.45
C PHE A 845 -32.07 16.08 -13.22
N TYR A 846 -31.30 17.15 -13.38
CA TYR A 846 -30.95 18.05 -12.29
C TYR A 846 -32.17 18.81 -11.78
N GLY A 847 -33.07 19.25 -12.65
CA GLY A 847 -34.32 19.91 -12.26
C GLY A 847 -35.19 19.02 -11.35
N ARG A 848 -35.29 17.72 -11.63
CA ARG A 848 -36.00 16.77 -10.74
C ARG A 848 -35.30 16.60 -9.40
N LYS A 849 -33.97 16.50 -9.37
CA LYS A 849 -33.21 16.32 -8.12
C LYS A 849 -33.25 17.54 -7.21
N MET A 850 -33.08 18.72 -7.80
CA MET A 850 -33.11 19.99 -7.08
C MET A 850 -34.49 20.26 -6.45
N ARG A 851 -35.59 19.91 -7.15
CA ARG A 851 -36.95 20.01 -6.59
C ARG A 851 -37.13 19.06 -5.40
N ALA A 852 -36.69 17.81 -5.53
CA ALA A 852 -36.75 16.84 -4.44
C ALA A 852 -35.91 17.24 -3.21
N GLU A 853 -34.74 17.87 -3.40
CA GLU A 853 -33.94 18.42 -2.29
C GLU A 853 -34.59 19.64 -1.63
N GLY A 854 -35.33 20.46 -2.40
CA GLY A 854 -36.06 21.62 -1.89
C GLY A 854 -37.31 21.26 -1.09
N GLU A 855 -38.06 20.23 -1.53
CA GLU A 855 -39.26 19.74 -0.84
C GLU A 855 -38.95 18.99 0.47
N GLY A 856 -37.76 18.39 0.61
CA GLY A 856 -37.32 17.70 1.83
C GLY A 856 -36.80 18.60 2.96
N ARG A 857 -36.75 19.92 2.77
CA ARG A 857 -36.37 20.93 3.78
C ARG A 857 -37.54 21.78 4.28
N GLY A 858 -38.76 21.47 3.82
CA GLY A 858 -40.01 22.14 4.20
C GLY A 858 -40.61 21.60 5.49
#